data_AF-A0A1S4DHD6-F1
#
_entry.id   AF-A0A1S4DHD6-F1
#
_cell.length_a   1.000
_cell.length_b   1.000
_cell.length_c   1.000
_cell.angle_alpha   90.00
_cell.angle_beta   90.00
_cell.angle_gamma   90.00
#
_symmetry.space_group_name_H-M   'P 1'
#
loop_
_entity.id
_entity.type
_entity.pdbx_description
1 polymer ?
#
loop_
_entity_poly.entity_id
_entity_poly.type
_entity_poly.pdbx_seq_one_letter_code
_entity_poly.pdbx_strand_id
1 'polypeptide(L)'
;MAGNNRKRNVTIISVCSLILVAMVVAVAITMKGKDSDNNGQDVTTSQKAIESICQTTRYQHTCVESLESSAEGSSDPKELIQKSFQVTMEKIKEAIENSTMLQKLEKDPRAKLALENCQKLAWQAVNDLNRTHIKFESFEFNDLSHWIADLKIWLSGAITYQETCLDGFEKTTGETEEKMKRALNSSMELTSNALYMITEISSVFTSLNAGSSSRRRRLLFDEAPVLGHGNELLPDWVDMRRRRLLAAKEIKPDIVVAKDGSGKYKTINEALKNIPSNRNQTYVLHIKQGIYNEKVEFTSSMTNLMVIGDGPTKTRITGNQNFKDGTPTYLTATAAVMGDYFIAKDIGFENSAGPEKHQAVALRVAADKSIFYNCHIDGYQDTLCVHTYRQFYRDCVIRGTIDFVFGDGAAVFQNCTLAVRKPLKEQHCIVTAQGRTDARQPTGLVFQNCSIVADSSYNEVKGEVKTYLGRPWKEYSRTIIMESSIDDLIQPEGWVEWNKTFALNTLFYTEFNNRGSGSSKKERVKWQGVKELQINRVQRFTASQFLDGDAWIPSTGIPYTPGFFLSPPQQDTSVEYSPVDDEEYKDLGSVDPVAAPVAAPVAAPAESPRESSAEAPTTELVVVEAPQSESPVNSPAESPEESPAADSEEYQTDTQAPSPAESPAGEVWLNTSDESDGSS
;
A
#
# COMPACT_ATOMS: atom_id res chain seq x y z
N MET A 1 12.50 14.78 -48.39
CA MET A 1 12.17 14.25 -47.06
C MET A 1 13.45 13.76 -46.34
N ALA A 2 14.36 14.66 -45.96
CA ALA A 2 15.66 14.28 -45.36
C ALA A 2 15.92 14.91 -43.97
N GLY A 3 14.89 15.47 -43.33
CA GLY A 3 15.03 16.24 -42.09
C GLY A 3 14.64 15.51 -40.79
N ASN A 4 14.02 14.32 -40.86
CA ASN A 4 13.40 13.70 -39.67
C ASN A 4 14.24 12.60 -38.98
N ASN A 5 15.19 11.97 -39.68
CA ASN A 5 16.05 10.92 -39.10
C ASN A 5 17.20 11.47 -38.23
N ARG A 6 17.62 12.73 -38.44
CA ARG A 6 18.70 13.32 -37.64
C ARG A 6 18.26 13.67 -36.22
N LYS A 7 17.00 14.11 -36.02
CA LYS A 7 16.49 14.43 -34.68
C LYS A 7 16.29 13.17 -33.84
N ARG A 8 15.80 12.07 -34.41
CA ARG A 8 15.64 10.79 -33.70
C ARG A 8 16.99 10.21 -33.25
N ASN A 9 18.01 10.28 -34.10
CA ASN A 9 19.35 9.80 -33.77
C ASN A 9 20.07 10.71 -32.77
N VAL A 10 19.86 12.04 -32.82
CA VAL A 10 20.46 12.98 -31.85
C VAL A 10 19.81 12.85 -30.47
N THR A 11 18.50 12.60 -30.39
CA THR A 11 17.84 12.32 -29.10
C THR A 11 18.34 11.00 -28.52
N ILE A 12 18.40 9.91 -29.31
CA ILE A 12 18.88 8.58 -28.86
C ILE A 12 20.36 8.64 -28.39
N ILE A 13 21.24 9.33 -29.11
CA ILE A 13 22.64 9.50 -28.71
C ILE A 13 22.77 10.33 -27.43
N SER A 14 21.90 11.34 -27.24
CA SER A 14 21.85 12.13 -25.99
C SER A 14 21.37 11.30 -24.79
N VAL A 15 20.48 10.32 -25.00
CA VAL A 15 19.97 9.41 -23.96
C VAL A 15 21.07 8.47 -23.48
N CYS A 16 21.70 7.74 -24.42
CA CYS A 16 22.75 6.77 -24.12
C CYS A 16 23.98 7.45 -23.51
N SER A 17 24.33 8.66 -23.98
CA SER A 17 25.46 9.42 -23.42
C SER A 17 25.20 9.89 -21.99
N LEU A 18 23.97 10.22 -21.61
CA LEU A 18 23.65 10.64 -20.24
C LEU A 18 23.57 9.46 -19.26
N ILE A 19 23.07 8.31 -19.70
CA ILE A 19 23.12 7.07 -18.90
C ILE A 19 24.57 6.59 -18.74
N LEU A 20 25.38 6.66 -19.80
CA LEU A 20 26.81 6.39 -19.73
C LEU A 20 27.53 7.39 -18.82
N VAL A 21 27.22 8.69 -18.87
CA VAL A 21 27.83 9.69 -17.98
C VAL A 21 27.37 9.50 -16.53
N ALA A 22 26.10 9.16 -16.29
CA ALA A 22 25.58 8.79 -14.98
C ALA A 22 26.33 7.59 -14.39
N MET A 23 26.52 6.53 -15.18
CA MET A 23 27.23 5.33 -14.76
C MET A 23 28.75 5.57 -14.60
N VAL A 24 29.38 6.33 -15.50
CA VAL A 24 30.81 6.71 -15.40
C VAL A 24 31.06 7.62 -14.19
N VAL A 25 30.11 8.50 -13.84
CA VAL A 25 30.20 9.33 -12.62
C VAL A 25 29.97 8.49 -11.36
N ALA A 26 29.05 7.52 -11.38
CA ALA A 26 28.88 6.55 -10.30
C ALA A 26 30.16 5.73 -10.07
N VAL A 27 30.84 5.32 -11.15
CA VAL A 27 32.15 4.64 -11.13
C VAL A 27 33.25 5.56 -10.58
N ALA A 28 33.34 6.82 -11.00
CA ALA A 28 34.37 7.73 -10.51
C ALA A 28 34.23 8.06 -9.01
N ILE A 29 33.00 8.09 -8.49
CA ILE A 29 32.73 8.38 -7.08
C ILE A 29 32.98 7.14 -6.20
N THR A 30 32.73 5.92 -6.70
CA THR A 30 32.96 4.67 -5.96
C THR A 30 34.41 4.17 -6.03
N MET A 31 35.14 4.41 -7.13
CA MET A 31 36.56 4.05 -7.25
C MET A 31 37.47 4.87 -6.33
N LYS A 32 37.00 5.98 -5.77
CA LYS A 32 37.77 6.77 -4.79
C LYS A 32 37.91 6.08 -3.41
N GLY A 33 37.28 4.92 -3.22
CA GLY A 33 37.30 4.16 -1.97
C GLY A 33 38.04 2.81 -2.01
N LYS A 34 38.66 2.42 -3.14
CA LYS A 34 39.28 1.10 -3.27
C LYS A 34 40.55 1.16 -4.13
N ASP A 35 41.64 1.60 -3.53
CA ASP A 35 42.98 1.35 -4.05
C ASP A 35 43.51 0.00 -3.54
N SER A 36 44.24 -0.69 -4.43
CA SER A 36 44.95 -1.99 -4.25
C SER A 36 44.03 -3.23 -4.36
N ASP A 37 44.23 -4.20 -5.25
CA ASP A 37 45.46 -4.80 -5.77
C ASP A 37 45.35 -5.29 -7.22
N ASN A 38 46.48 -5.21 -7.95
CA ASN A 38 46.68 -5.78 -9.28
C ASN A 38 46.85 -7.31 -9.19
N ASN A 39 45.98 -8.07 -9.86
CA ASN A 39 46.40 -9.35 -10.44
C ASN A 39 45.67 -9.62 -11.76
N GLY A 40 46.44 -10.05 -12.76
CA GLY A 40 46.06 -10.05 -14.16
C GLY A 40 45.14 -11.20 -14.58
N GLN A 41 43.98 -10.81 -15.10
CA GLN A 41 43.30 -11.42 -16.24
C GLN A 41 42.77 -10.25 -17.08
N ASP A 42 42.90 -10.29 -18.40
CA ASP A 42 42.29 -9.29 -19.29
C ASP A 42 40.77 -9.47 -19.24
N VAL A 43 40.13 -8.87 -18.23
CA VAL A 43 38.68 -8.88 -18.07
C VAL A 43 38.09 -8.07 -19.22
N THR A 44 37.21 -8.70 -20.00
CA THR A 44 36.57 -8.08 -21.17
C THR A 44 35.76 -6.85 -20.76
N THR A 45 35.62 -5.86 -21.66
CA THR A 45 34.83 -4.65 -21.38
C THR A 45 33.38 -4.96 -20.97
N SER A 46 32.79 -6.01 -21.54
CA SER A 46 31.47 -6.52 -21.18
C SER A 46 31.40 -7.06 -19.76
N GLN A 47 32.41 -7.82 -19.31
CA GLN A 47 32.45 -8.32 -17.93
C GLN A 47 32.54 -7.20 -16.91
N LYS A 48 33.37 -6.17 -17.16
CA LYS A 48 33.43 -4.98 -16.29
C LYS A 48 32.10 -4.23 -16.23
N ALA A 49 31.38 -4.15 -17.35
CA ALA A 49 30.05 -3.52 -17.39
C ALA A 49 29.00 -4.31 -16.59
N ILE A 50 29.02 -5.65 -16.68
CA ILE A 50 28.15 -6.56 -15.91
C ILE A 50 28.44 -6.43 -14.42
N GLU A 51 29.72 -6.53 -14.02
CA GLU A 51 30.14 -6.37 -12.62
C GLU A 51 29.67 -5.02 -12.06
N SER A 52 29.80 -3.95 -12.85
CA SER A 52 29.39 -2.60 -12.43
C SER A 52 27.88 -2.48 -12.19
N ILE A 53 27.03 -3.08 -13.02
CA ILE A 53 25.56 -3.04 -12.84
C ILE A 53 25.12 -3.93 -11.69
N CYS A 54 25.77 -5.08 -11.53
CA CYS A 54 25.45 -6.03 -10.48
C CYS A 54 25.96 -5.61 -9.10
N GLN A 55 26.96 -4.73 -9.00
CA GLN A 55 27.59 -4.35 -7.73
C GLN A 55 26.62 -3.80 -6.69
N THR A 56 25.58 -3.09 -7.12
CA THR A 56 24.59 -2.47 -6.22
C THR A 56 23.38 -3.36 -5.93
N THR A 57 23.36 -4.56 -6.50
CA THR A 57 22.24 -5.51 -6.33
C THR A 57 22.39 -6.35 -5.07
N ARG A 58 21.26 -6.86 -4.55
CA ARG A 58 21.24 -7.68 -3.33
C ARG A 58 21.91 -9.04 -3.54
N TYR A 59 21.73 -9.65 -4.72
CA TYR A 59 22.25 -10.97 -5.07
C TYR A 59 23.26 -10.87 -6.23
N GLN A 60 24.43 -10.30 -5.92
CA GLN A 60 25.46 -9.95 -6.92
C GLN A 60 25.91 -11.15 -7.76
N HIS A 61 26.15 -12.31 -7.13
CA HIS A 61 26.58 -13.52 -7.84
C HIS A 61 25.55 -13.96 -8.89
N THR A 62 24.28 -14.09 -8.49
CA THR A 62 23.18 -14.48 -9.37
C THR A 62 22.99 -13.46 -10.49
N CYS A 63 23.17 -12.17 -10.22
CA CYS A 63 23.15 -11.12 -11.24
C CYS A 63 24.24 -11.35 -12.30
N VAL A 64 25.50 -11.48 -11.88
CA VAL A 64 26.64 -11.64 -12.79
C VAL A 64 26.49 -12.91 -13.63
N GLU A 65 26.22 -14.05 -12.99
CA GLU A 65 26.05 -15.35 -13.66
C GLU A 65 24.95 -15.31 -14.73
N SER A 66 23.81 -14.65 -14.41
CA SER A 66 22.68 -14.53 -15.33
C SER A 66 22.97 -13.65 -16.55
N LEU A 67 23.78 -12.59 -16.38
CA LEU A 67 24.10 -11.65 -17.45
C LEU A 67 25.28 -12.14 -18.30
N GLU A 68 26.28 -12.78 -17.72
CA GLU A 68 27.40 -13.36 -18.48
C GLU A 68 26.91 -14.42 -19.49
N SER A 69 25.89 -15.18 -19.11
CA SER A 69 25.31 -16.22 -19.97
C SER A 69 24.36 -15.69 -21.06
N SER A 70 23.81 -14.47 -20.92
CA SER A 70 22.71 -13.96 -21.76
C SER A 70 22.99 -12.65 -22.50
N ALA A 71 24.01 -11.89 -22.09
CA ALA A 71 24.29 -10.55 -22.60
C ALA A 71 25.07 -10.52 -23.92
N GLU A 72 25.48 -11.67 -24.46
CA GLU A 72 26.17 -11.79 -25.77
C GLU A 72 27.39 -10.86 -25.93
N GLY A 73 28.07 -10.52 -24.83
CA GLY A 73 29.21 -9.60 -24.83
C GLY A 73 28.83 -8.11 -24.94
N SER A 74 27.57 -7.74 -24.72
CA SER A 74 27.16 -6.33 -24.63
C SER A 74 27.82 -5.64 -23.44
N SER A 75 28.11 -4.35 -23.62
CA SER A 75 28.59 -3.45 -22.57
C SER A 75 27.68 -2.23 -22.39
N ASP A 76 26.54 -2.17 -23.11
CA ASP A 76 25.57 -1.08 -22.96
C ASP A 76 24.69 -1.34 -21.72
N PRO A 77 24.69 -0.44 -20.71
CA PRO A 77 23.87 -0.60 -19.52
C PRO A 77 22.37 -0.74 -19.80
N LYS A 78 21.84 -0.07 -20.83
CA LYS A 78 20.42 -0.18 -21.18
C LYS A 78 20.11 -1.61 -21.65
N GLU A 79 20.94 -2.16 -22.52
CA GLU A 79 20.80 -3.53 -23.01
C GLU A 79 20.95 -4.56 -21.89
N LEU A 80 21.92 -4.37 -20.98
CA LEU A 80 22.14 -5.26 -19.84
C LEU A 80 20.94 -5.29 -18.88
N ILE A 81 20.32 -4.14 -18.60
CA ILE A 81 19.09 -4.08 -17.78
C ILE A 81 17.90 -4.71 -18.54
N GLN A 82 17.79 -4.47 -19.84
CA GLN A 82 16.75 -5.11 -20.65
C GLN A 82 16.89 -6.64 -20.65
N LYS A 83 18.13 -7.14 -20.75
CA LYS A 83 18.47 -8.57 -20.66
C LYS A 83 18.17 -9.13 -19.26
N SER A 84 18.44 -8.39 -18.19
CA SER A 84 18.11 -8.85 -16.82
C SER A 84 16.61 -9.12 -16.66
N PHE A 85 15.74 -8.25 -17.19
CA PHE A 85 14.28 -8.50 -17.19
C PHE A 85 13.90 -9.75 -18.00
N GLN A 86 14.52 -9.94 -19.18
CA GLN A 86 14.26 -11.09 -20.05
C GLN A 86 14.65 -12.41 -19.38
N VAL A 87 15.87 -12.50 -18.83
CA VAL A 87 16.35 -13.70 -18.12
C VAL A 87 15.49 -13.97 -16.88
N THR A 88 15.07 -12.94 -16.16
CA THR A 88 14.15 -13.10 -15.02
C THR A 88 12.84 -13.75 -15.46
N MET A 89 12.21 -13.25 -16.54
CA MET A 89 10.99 -13.84 -17.09
C MET A 89 11.17 -15.29 -17.54
N GLU A 90 12.31 -15.63 -18.13
CA GLU A 90 12.65 -17.01 -18.52
C GLU A 90 12.75 -17.93 -17.31
N LYS A 91 13.45 -17.50 -16.24
CA LYS A 91 13.55 -18.28 -14.99
C LYS A 91 12.20 -18.47 -14.31
N ILE A 92 11.30 -17.49 -14.35
CA ILE A 92 9.93 -17.68 -13.84
C ILE A 92 9.17 -18.70 -14.69
N LYS A 93 9.30 -18.66 -16.02
CA LYS A 93 8.67 -19.65 -16.92
C LYS A 93 9.19 -21.07 -16.69
N GLU A 94 10.50 -21.24 -16.48
CA GLU A 94 11.09 -22.54 -16.07
C GLU A 94 10.45 -23.04 -14.76
N ALA A 95 10.24 -22.16 -13.77
CA ALA A 95 9.59 -22.53 -12.51
C ALA A 95 8.11 -22.93 -12.70
N ILE A 96 7.40 -22.31 -13.64
CA ILE A 96 6.02 -22.67 -14.02
C ILE A 96 5.96 -24.07 -14.63
N GLU A 97 6.91 -24.40 -15.52
CA GLU A 97 6.99 -25.72 -16.15
C GLU A 97 7.26 -26.82 -15.10
N ASN A 98 8.20 -26.57 -14.17
CA ASN A 98 8.48 -27.46 -13.05
C ASN A 98 7.25 -27.67 -12.15
N SER A 99 6.52 -26.59 -11.83
CA SER A 99 5.25 -26.66 -11.09
C SER A 99 4.23 -27.58 -11.77
N THR A 100 4.12 -27.52 -13.10
CA THR A 100 3.21 -28.38 -13.88
C THR A 100 3.56 -29.86 -13.74
N MET A 101 4.85 -30.19 -13.65
CA MET A 101 5.30 -31.56 -13.39
C MET A 101 4.96 -32.02 -11.97
N LEU A 102 5.21 -31.16 -10.97
CA LEU A 102 4.88 -31.45 -9.57
C LEU A 102 3.38 -31.66 -9.38
N GLN A 103 2.56 -30.86 -10.03
CA GLN A 103 1.10 -30.94 -9.93
C GLN A 103 0.53 -32.29 -10.40
N LYS A 104 1.15 -32.91 -11.41
CA LYS A 104 0.74 -34.24 -11.92
C LYS A 104 1.03 -35.36 -10.92
N LEU A 105 2.01 -35.17 -10.06
CA LEU A 105 2.49 -36.16 -9.09
C LEU A 105 1.90 -35.94 -7.69
N GLU A 106 1.34 -34.75 -7.44
CA GLU A 106 0.80 -34.35 -6.15
C GLU A 106 -0.54 -35.03 -5.85
N LYS A 107 -0.66 -35.56 -4.63
CA LYS A 107 -1.84 -36.26 -4.11
C LYS A 107 -2.62 -35.43 -3.10
N ASP A 108 -1.95 -34.50 -2.40
CA ASP A 108 -2.62 -33.58 -1.46
C ASP A 108 -3.47 -32.57 -2.24
N PRO A 109 -4.81 -32.56 -2.07
CA PRO A 109 -5.69 -31.62 -2.78
C PRO A 109 -5.35 -30.15 -2.51
N ARG A 110 -4.88 -29.83 -1.29
CA ARG A 110 -4.49 -28.46 -0.94
C ARG A 110 -3.21 -28.08 -1.67
N ALA A 111 -2.21 -28.95 -1.68
CA ALA A 111 -0.96 -28.71 -2.41
C ALA A 111 -1.20 -28.60 -3.92
N LYS A 112 -2.13 -29.38 -4.49
CA LYS A 112 -2.52 -29.27 -5.90
C LYS A 112 -3.14 -27.91 -6.23
N LEU A 113 -4.01 -27.40 -5.36
CA LEU A 113 -4.62 -26.07 -5.51
C LEU A 113 -3.59 -24.95 -5.31
N ALA A 114 -2.65 -25.12 -4.38
CA ALA A 114 -1.53 -24.21 -4.17
C ALA A 114 -0.63 -24.13 -5.41
N LEU A 115 -0.31 -25.26 -6.05
CA LEU A 115 0.44 -25.31 -7.31
C LEU A 115 -0.28 -24.60 -8.46
N GLU A 116 -1.60 -24.82 -8.61
CA GLU A 116 -2.39 -24.13 -9.64
C GLU A 116 -2.39 -22.61 -9.40
N ASN A 117 -2.57 -22.19 -8.15
CA ASN A 117 -2.53 -20.78 -7.78
C ASN A 117 -1.12 -20.19 -8.03
N CYS A 118 -0.07 -20.93 -7.67
CA CYS A 118 1.31 -20.52 -7.91
C CYS A 118 1.60 -20.29 -9.40
N GLN A 119 1.10 -21.15 -10.30
CA GLN A 119 1.26 -20.95 -11.74
C GLN A 119 0.60 -19.64 -12.20
N LYS A 120 -0.61 -19.34 -11.72
CA LYS A 120 -1.31 -18.09 -12.05
C LYS A 120 -0.54 -16.87 -11.54
N LEU A 121 -0.05 -16.93 -10.30
CA LEU A 121 0.76 -15.86 -9.69
C LEU A 121 2.08 -15.64 -10.43
N ALA A 122 2.78 -16.71 -10.78
CA ALA A 122 4.03 -16.64 -11.54
C ALA A 122 3.81 -16.01 -12.92
N TRP A 123 2.70 -16.30 -13.60
CA TRP A 123 2.33 -15.60 -14.83
C TRP A 123 2.05 -14.10 -14.62
N GLN A 124 1.45 -13.71 -13.50
CA GLN A 124 1.32 -12.29 -13.17
C GLN A 124 2.67 -11.61 -12.94
N ALA A 125 3.63 -12.29 -12.29
CA ALA A 125 4.99 -11.78 -12.16
C ALA A 125 5.68 -11.61 -13.53
N VAL A 126 5.48 -12.54 -14.47
CA VAL A 126 5.96 -12.40 -15.86
C VAL A 126 5.31 -11.20 -16.55
N ASN A 127 4.01 -10.99 -16.37
CA ASN A 127 3.32 -9.83 -16.94
C ASN A 127 3.87 -8.50 -16.40
N ASP A 128 4.17 -8.45 -15.09
CA ASP A 128 4.80 -7.31 -14.44
C ASP A 128 6.20 -6.99 -14.99
N LEU A 129 7.03 -8.01 -15.14
CA LEU A 129 8.35 -7.87 -15.75
C LEU A 129 8.25 -7.44 -17.22
N ASN A 130 7.28 -7.99 -17.96
CA ASN A 130 7.09 -7.63 -19.36
C ASN A 130 6.63 -6.18 -19.53
N ARG A 131 5.67 -5.70 -18.72
CA ARG A 131 5.26 -4.27 -18.77
C ARG A 131 6.39 -3.35 -18.31
N THR A 132 7.19 -3.78 -17.34
CA THR A 132 8.42 -3.07 -16.92
C THR A 132 9.41 -2.97 -18.07
N HIS A 133 9.67 -4.08 -18.78
CA HIS A 133 10.56 -4.12 -19.93
C HIS A 133 10.10 -3.18 -21.07
N ILE A 134 8.81 -3.22 -21.43
CA ILE A 134 8.23 -2.35 -22.47
C ILE A 134 8.32 -0.87 -22.10
N LYS A 135 7.99 -0.54 -20.84
CA LYS A 135 8.07 0.84 -20.35
C LYS A 135 9.52 1.33 -20.24
N PHE A 136 10.45 0.44 -19.91
CA PHE A 136 11.87 0.75 -19.85
C PHE A 136 12.45 1.01 -21.25
N GLU A 137 12.03 0.24 -22.25
CA GLU A 137 12.47 0.42 -23.64
C GLU A 137 12.06 1.79 -24.21
N SER A 138 10.81 2.19 -23.92
CA SER A 138 10.14 3.41 -24.41
C SER A 138 10.46 4.67 -23.59
N PHE A 139 11.57 4.69 -22.85
CA PHE A 139 11.95 5.77 -21.95
C PHE A 139 11.83 7.19 -22.56
N GLU A 140 11.07 8.05 -21.88
CA GLU A 140 10.93 9.48 -22.19
C GLU A 140 11.48 10.33 -21.03
N PHE A 141 12.38 11.27 -21.34
CA PHE A 141 13.07 12.11 -20.34
C PHE A 141 12.17 13.08 -19.57
N ASN A 142 11.00 13.42 -20.12
CA ASN A 142 10.19 14.51 -19.59
C ASN A 142 9.48 14.13 -18.29
N ASP A 143 9.44 12.84 -17.94
CA ASP A 143 8.69 12.33 -16.80
C ASP A 143 9.43 11.19 -16.07
N LEU A 144 10.66 11.47 -15.63
CA LEU A 144 11.49 10.44 -15.01
C LEU A 144 10.93 9.94 -13.67
N SER A 145 10.41 10.82 -12.82
CA SER A 145 9.94 10.44 -11.47
C SER A 145 8.77 9.47 -11.53
N HIS A 146 7.72 9.79 -12.32
CA HIS A 146 6.56 8.89 -12.46
C HIS A 146 6.96 7.62 -13.22
N TRP A 147 7.88 7.72 -14.19
CA TRP A 147 8.40 6.55 -14.90
C TRP A 147 9.12 5.58 -13.95
N ILE A 148 10.05 6.05 -13.10
CA ILE A 148 10.74 5.20 -12.12
C ILE A 148 9.76 4.61 -11.11
N ALA A 149 8.83 5.43 -10.59
CA ALA A 149 7.84 4.99 -9.62
C ALA A 149 7.02 3.80 -10.15
N ASP A 150 6.56 3.87 -11.41
CA ASP A 150 5.83 2.79 -12.07
C ASP A 150 6.67 1.51 -12.18
N LEU A 151 7.92 1.60 -12.65
CA LEU A 151 8.81 0.44 -12.77
C LEU A 151 9.03 -0.25 -11.41
N LYS A 152 9.28 0.53 -10.36
CA LYS A 152 9.49 -0.01 -9.01
C LYS A 152 8.24 -0.67 -8.45
N ILE A 153 7.07 -0.06 -8.65
CA ILE A 153 5.78 -0.62 -8.23
C ILE A 153 5.50 -1.95 -8.93
N TRP A 154 5.77 -2.05 -10.23
CA TRP A 154 5.52 -3.29 -10.99
C TRP A 154 6.52 -4.40 -10.67
N LEU A 155 7.80 -4.07 -10.52
CA LEU A 155 8.81 -5.03 -10.03
C LEU A 155 8.50 -5.52 -8.61
N SER A 156 7.98 -4.64 -7.75
CA SER A 156 7.52 -5.02 -6.41
C SER A 156 6.31 -5.95 -6.45
N GLY A 157 5.41 -5.76 -7.44
CA GLY A 157 4.32 -6.70 -7.70
C GLY A 157 4.81 -8.08 -8.12
N ALA A 158 5.82 -8.15 -9.00
CA ALA A 158 6.44 -9.43 -9.38
C ALA A 158 7.02 -10.18 -8.18
N ILE A 159 7.76 -9.50 -7.29
CA ILE A 159 8.26 -10.07 -6.03
C ILE A 159 7.09 -10.58 -5.18
N THR A 160 6.06 -9.76 -4.99
CA THR A 160 4.88 -10.10 -4.18
C THR A 160 4.16 -11.33 -4.71
N TYR A 161 4.01 -11.48 -6.03
CA TYR A 161 3.39 -12.66 -6.63
C TYR A 161 4.22 -13.93 -6.42
N GLN A 162 5.55 -13.86 -6.53
CA GLN A 162 6.44 -15.00 -6.24
C GLN A 162 6.36 -15.41 -4.76
N GLU A 163 6.36 -14.45 -3.84
CA GLU A 163 6.17 -14.70 -2.40
C GLU A 163 4.80 -15.30 -2.08
N THR A 164 3.74 -14.76 -2.68
CA THR A 164 2.37 -15.26 -2.50
C THR A 164 2.21 -16.69 -3.02
N CYS A 165 2.98 -17.07 -4.07
CA CYS A 165 3.01 -18.46 -4.52
C CYS A 165 3.49 -19.37 -3.38
N LEU A 166 4.59 -18.99 -2.70
CA LEU A 166 5.15 -19.78 -1.61
C LEU A 166 4.22 -19.82 -0.39
N ASP A 167 3.60 -18.69 -0.04
CA ASP A 167 2.63 -18.61 1.06
C ASP A 167 1.40 -19.52 0.83
N GLY A 168 1.06 -19.81 -0.43
CA GLY A 168 -0.03 -20.72 -0.79
C GLY A 168 0.16 -22.16 -0.32
N PHE A 169 1.37 -22.55 0.08
CA PHE A 169 1.70 -23.89 0.57
C PHE A 169 1.57 -24.04 2.09
N GLU A 170 1.10 -23.00 2.81
CA GLU A 170 0.89 -23.07 4.26
C GLU A 170 0.02 -24.29 4.65
N LYS A 171 0.53 -25.10 5.58
CA LYS A 171 -0.12 -26.34 6.06
C LYS A 171 -0.46 -27.33 4.94
N THR A 172 0.34 -27.36 3.88
CA THR A 172 0.39 -28.51 2.96
C THR A 172 1.25 -29.62 3.55
N THR A 173 1.09 -30.84 3.03
CA THR A 173 1.90 -31.99 3.43
C THR A 173 2.95 -32.32 2.37
N GLY A 174 4.13 -32.81 2.78
CA GLY A 174 5.17 -33.28 1.87
C GLY A 174 6.25 -32.24 1.54
N GLU A 175 6.94 -32.44 0.41
CA GLU A 175 8.12 -31.66 0.01
C GLU A 175 7.83 -30.61 -1.07
N THR A 176 6.55 -30.41 -1.41
CA THR A 176 6.14 -29.63 -2.59
C THR A 176 6.44 -28.14 -2.41
N GLU A 177 6.25 -27.60 -1.21
CA GLU A 177 6.67 -26.24 -0.83
C GLU A 177 8.18 -26.04 -1.08
N GLU A 178 9.01 -26.93 -0.52
CA GLU A 178 10.46 -26.86 -0.64
C GLU A 178 10.93 -27.00 -2.10
N LYS A 179 10.27 -27.84 -2.89
CA LYS A 179 10.55 -27.97 -4.32
C LYS A 179 10.20 -26.70 -5.09
N MET A 180 9.06 -26.07 -4.78
CA MET A 180 8.70 -24.81 -5.42
C MET A 180 9.58 -23.66 -4.98
N LYS A 181 9.97 -23.60 -3.71
CA LYS A 181 10.94 -22.63 -3.21
C LYS A 181 12.26 -22.73 -3.95
N ARG A 182 12.79 -23.94 -4.15
CA ARG A 182 14.00 -24.15 -4.97
C ARG A 182 13.80 -23.76 -6.43
N ALA A 183 12.66 -24.09 -7.02
CA ALA A 183 12.36 -23.74 -8.41
C ALA A 183 12.25 -22.23 -8.63
N LEU A 184 11.74 -21.48 -7.64
CA LEU A 184 11.59 -20.02 -7.73
C LEU A 184 12.82 -19.25 -7.25
N ASN A 185 13.73 -19.85 -6.47
CA ASN A 185 14.83 -19.13 -5.81
C ASN A 185 15.60 -18.20 -6.74
N SER A 186 16.15 -18.73 -7.84
CA SER A 186 16.90 -17.91 -8.80
C SER A 186 16.04 -16.81 -9.41
N SER A 187 14.78 -17.09 -9.72
CA SER A 187 13.87 -16.08 -10.27
C SER A 187 13.54 -14.97 -9.26
N MET A 188 13.45 -15.28 -7.97
CA MET A 188 13.17 -14.31 -6.91
C MET A 188 14.38 -13.41 -6.66
N GLU A 189 15.58 -14.00 -6.63
CA GLU A 189 16.84 -13.25 -6.53
C GLU A 189 17.00 -12.28 -7.70
N LEU A 190 16.70 -12.73 -8.93
CA LEU A 190 16.78 -11.91 -10.14
C LEU A 190 15.71 -10.79 -10.16
N THR A 191 14.47 -11.06 -9.74
CA THR A 191 13.44 -10.01 -9.61
C THR A 191 13.86 -8.94 -8.58
N SER A 192 14.44 -9.34 -7.44
CA SER A 192 15.01 -8.40 -6.47
C SER A 192 16.14 -7.59 -7.11
N ASN A 193 17.11 -8.23 -7.78
CA ASN A 193 18.20 -7.52 -8.45
C ASN A 193 17.70 -6.50 -9.49
N ALA A 194 16.68 -6.85 -10.27
CA ALA A 194 16.02 -5.94 -11.21
C ALA A 194 15.46 -4.68 -10.52
N LEU A 195 14.85 -4.82 -9.34
CA LEU A 195 14.37 -3.69 -8.54
C LEU A 195 15.52 -2.81 -8.03
N TYR A 196 16.64 -3.41 -7.61
CA TYR A 196 17.83 -2.66 -7.20
C TYR A 196 18.44 -1.88 -8.37
N MET A 197 18.57 -2.49 -9.55
CA MET A 197 19.09 -1.81 -10.75
C MET A 197 18.27 -0.56 -11.08
N ILE A 198 16.93 -0.67 -11.12
CA ILE A 198 16.05 0.49 -11.37
C ILE A 198 16.16 1.54 -10.26
N THR A 199 16.32 1.10 -9.01
CA THR A 199 16.45 2.03 -7.88
C THR A 199 17.72 2.87 -7.98
N GLU A 200 18.84 2.29 -8.40
CA GLU A 200 20.10 3.05 -8.52
C GLU A 200 20.13 3.99 -9.73
N ILE A 201 19.38 3.71 -10.80
CA ILE A 201 19.20 4.69 -11.88
C ILE A 201 18.58 5.99 -11.33
N SER A 202 17.66 5.87 -10.36
CA SER A 202 17.04 7.00 -9.68
C SER A 202 18.04 7.83 -8.86
N SER A 203 18.88 7.16 -8.07
CA SER A 203 19.85 7.80 -7.17
C SER A 203 20.87 8.61 -7.97
N VAL A 204 21.38 8.04 -9.06
CA VAL A 204 22.38 8.69 -9.91
C VAL A 204 21.79 9.89 -10.64
N PHE A 205 20.59 9.78 -11.22
CA PHE A 205 19.99 10.91 -11.93
C PHE A 205 19.70 12.10 -11.00
N THR A 206 19.21 11.81 -9.79
CA THR A 206 18.97 12.84 -8.77
C THR A 206 20.27 13.57 -8.41
N SER A 207 21.38 12.84 -8.22
CA SER A 207 22.68 13.42 -7.90
C SER A 207 23.22 14.34 -9.02
N LEU A 208 23.00 13.99 -10.29
CA LEU A 208 23.44 14.79 -11.44
C LEU A 208 22.62 16.07 -11.61
N ASN A 209 21.31 16.02 -11.34
CA ASN A 209 20.47 17.22 -11.38
C ASN A 209 20.80 18.18 -10.24
N ALA A 210 21.12 17.68 -9.04
CA ALA A 210 21.57 18.50 -7.92
C ALA A 210 22.87 19.27 -8.25
N GLY A 211 23.79 18.66 -9.01
CA GLY A 211 25.03 19.30 -9.49
C GLY A 211 24.86 20.30 -10.65
N SER A 212 23.71 20.30 -11.34
CA SER A 212 23.40 21.20 -12.47
C SER A 212 22.80 22.55 -12.02
N SER A 213 22.58 22.73 -10.72
CA SER A 213 21.89 23.88 -10.10
C SER A 213 22.61 25.23 -10.22
N SER A 214 23.74 25.34 -10.94
CA SER A 214 24.36 26.64 -11.24
C SER A 214 24.01 27.25 -12.61
N ARG A 215 23.24 26.59 -13.51
CA ARG A 215 22.93 27.20 -14.84
C ARG A 215 21.55 26.93 -15.44
N ARG A 216 20.48 26.83 -14.63
CA ARG A 216 19.13 27.09 -15.15
C ARG A 216 18.54 28.31 -14.48
N ARG A 217 18.46 29.39 -15.27
CA ARG A 217 17.66 30.57 -14.99
C ARG A 217 16.22 30.07 -14.75
N ARG A 218 15.79 30.03 -13.48
CA ARG A 218 14.39 29.86 -13.10
C ARG A 218 13.61 30.99 -13.76
N LEU A 219 12.66 30.65 -14.63
CA LEU A 219 11.54 31.55 -14.89
C LEU A 219 10.65 31.48 -13.66
N LEU A 220 10.62 32.59 -12.93
CA LEU A 220 9.81 32.84 -11.76
C LEU A 220 8.34 32.63 -12.10
N PHE A 221 7.64 31.85 -11.28
CA PHE A 221 6.25 32.13 -10.95
C PHE A 221 6.20 32.41 -9.45
N ASP A 222 5.73 33.61 -9.16
CA ASP A 222 5.80 34.32 -7.89
C ASP A 222 4.91 33.72 -6.80
N GLU A 223 5.45 33.82 -5.58
CA GLU A 223 4.84 34.10 -4.28
C GLU A 223 3.37 33.71 -4.02
N ALA A 224 3.18 32.81 -3.05
CA ALA A 224 1.99 32.80 -2.21
C ALA A 224 2.14 33.87 -1.10
N PRO A 225 1.23 34.84 -0.97
CA PRO A 225 1.17 35.68 0.23
C PRO A 225 0.24 35.06 1.29
N VAL A 226 0.67 35.26 2.53
CA VAL A 226 0.04 34.86 3.79
C VAL A 226 -1.12 35.82 4.15
N LEU A 227 -2.06 35.33 4.97
CA LEU A 227 -3.00 36.03 5.90
C LEU A 227 -4.49 36.19 5.50
N GLY A 228 -5.35 35.56 6.32
CA GLY A 228 -6.12 36.26 7.37
C GLY A 228 -7.31 37.19 7.00
N HIS A 229 -8.48 36.83 7.54
CA HIS A 229 -9.70 37.62 7.83
C HIS A 229 -10.61 38.17 6.70
N GLY A 230 -11.89 37.73 6.76
CA GLY A 230 -13.04 38.65 6.82
C GLY A 230 -13.86 38.90 5.54
N ASN A 231 -14.98 38.19 5.45
CA ASN A 231 -16.27 38.50 4.78
C ASN A 231 -16.34 39.05 3.33
N GLU A 232 -17.08 38.27 2.53
CA GLU A 232 -18.05 38.67 1.50
C GLU A 232 -17.63 39.69 0.43
N LEU A 233 -17.17 39.17 -0.72
CA LEU A 233 -17.60 39.51 -2.09
C LEU A 233 -16.61 38.87 -3.08
N LEU A 234 -17.00 37.76 -3.71
CA LEU A 234 -16.17 37.04 -4.69
C LEU A 234 -16.11 37.81 -6.04
N PRO A 235 -14.92 38.15 -6.58
CA PRO A 235 -14.79 38.83 -7.88
C PRO A 235 -14.77 37.87 -9.09
N ASP A 236 -15.14 38.41 -10.26
CA ASP A 236 -15.44 37.74 -11.54
C ASP A 236 -14.30 36.98 -12.26
N TRP A 237 -13.23 36.59 -11.57
CA TRP A 237 -12.14 35.76 -12.14
C TRP A 237 -12.02 34.38 -11.48
N VAL A 238 -13.03 33.98 -10.69
CA VAL A 238 -13.19 32.58 -10.26
C VAL A 238 -13.74 31.75 -11.41
N ASP A 239 -12.83 30.98 -11.99
CA ASP A 239 -12.99 30.03 -13.10
C ASP A 239 -14.33 29.25 -13.10
N MET A 240 -15.02 29.30 -14.23
CA MET A 240 -16.28 28.59 -14.55
C MET A 240 -16.22 27.07 -14.33
N ARG A 241 -15.02 26.47 -14.20
CA ARG A 241 -14.83 25.06 -13.85
C ARG A 241 -15.19 24.70 -12.40
N ARG A 242 -15.01 25.59 -11.42
CA ARG A 242 -15.41 25.32 -10.03
C ARG A 242 -16.92 25.43 -9.80
N ARG A 243 -17.63 26.25 -10.59
CA ARG A 243 -19.11 26.28 -10.59
C ARG A 243 -19.75 25.01 -11.17
N ARG A 244 -19.01 24.20 -11.94
CA ARG A 244 -19.44 22.88 -12.43
C ARG A 244 -19.14 21.72 -11.47
N LEU A 245 -18.44 21.98 -10.36
CA LEU A 245 -18.00 20.96 -9.39
C LEU A 245 -18.75 21.00 -8.05
N LEU A 246 -19.75 21.89 -7.92
CA LEU A 246 -20.78 21.84 -6.87
C LEU A 246 -22.14 21.34 -7.39
N ALA A 247 -22.19 20.92 -8.65
CA ALA A 247 -23.28 20.13 -9.18
C ALA A 247 -22.78 18.69 -9.26
N ALA A 248 -23.32 17.79 -8.44
CA ALA A 248 -23.23 16.37 -8.66
C ALA A 248 -23.76 16.08 -10.08
N LYS A 249 -22.87 16.02 -11.06
CA LYS A 249 -23.22 15.52 -12.38
C LYS A 249 -23.50 14.05 -12.16
N GLU A 250 -24.77 13.66 -12.25
CA GLU A 250 -25.19 12.26 -12.12
C GLU A 250 -24.27 11.40 -13.00
N ILE A 251 -23.54 10.47 -12.37
CA ILE A 251 -22.66 9.56 -13.08
C ILE A 251 -23.58 8.63 -13.86
N LYS A 252 -23.59 8.76 -15.19
CA LYS A 252 -24.42 7.93 -16.05
C LYS A 252 -23.85 6.51 -16.09
N PRO A 253 -24.60 5.47 -15.68
CA PRO A 253 -24.14 4.09 -15.76
C PRO A 253 -24.12 3.58 -17.22
N ASP A 254 -23.09 2.83 -17.58
CA ASP A 254 -23.02 2.09 -18.85
C ASP A 254 -23.78 0.76 -18.77
N ILE A 255 -23.79 0.15 -17.58
CA ILE A 255 -24.46 -1.11 -17.29
C ILE A 255 -25.04 -1.06 -15.88
N VAL A 256 -26.23 -1.64 -15.71
CA VAL A 256 -26.94 -1.70 -14.42
C VAL A 256 -27.22 -3.15 -14.07
N VAL A 257 -26.84 -3.54 -12.85
CA VAL A 257 -27.19 -4.82 -12.22
C VAL A 257 -28.24 -4.55 -11.15
N ALA A 258 -29.35 -5.29 -11.18
CA ALA A 258 -30.39 -5.16 -10.18
C ALA A 258 -31.09 -6.50 -9.91
N LYS A 259 -31.09 -6.94 -8.64
CA LYS A 259 -31.74 -8.19 -8.24
C LYS A 259 -33.24 -8.21 -8.49
N ASP A 260 -33.88 -7.05 -8.41
CA ASP A 260 -35.33 -6.87 -8.66
C ASP A 260 -35.71 -6.98 -10.15
N GLY A 261 -34.73 -7.09 -11.06
CA GLY A 261 -34.95 -7.17 -12.50
C GLY A 261 -35.11 -5.81 -13.20
N SER A 262 -34.93 -4.68 -12.49
CA SER A 262 -34.98 -3.33 -13.08
C SER A 262 -33.70 -2.94 -13.83
N GLY A 263 -32.64 -3.74 -13.73
CA GLY A 263 -31.37 -3.59 -14.44
C GLY A 263 -31.26 -4.52 -15.65
N LYS A 264 -30.17 -4.40 -16.41
CA LYS A 264 -29.90 -5.25 -17.57
C LYS A 264 -29.58 -6.70 -17.16
N TYR A 265 -28.93 -6.88 -16.02
CA TYR A 265 -28.56 -8.19 -15.45
C TYR A 265 -29.04 -8.31 -14.02
N LYS A 266 -29.30 -9.55 -13.57
CA LYS A 266 -29.69 -9.85 -12.17
C LYS A 266 -28.50 -10.16 -11.27
N THR A 267 -27.41 -10.64 -11.85
CA THR A 267 -26.18 -11.05 -11.15
C THR A 267 -24.99 -10.21 -11.63
N ILE A 268 -24.00 -10.06 -10.77
CA ILE A 268 -22.78 -9.30 -11.07
C ILE A 268 -21.95 -10.06 -12.11
N ASN A 269 -21.78 -11.38 -11.94
CA ASN A 269 -20.98 -12.19 -12.84
C ASN A 269 -21.52 -12.24 -14.28
N GLU A 270 -22.83 -12.14 -14.49
CA GLU A 270 -23.40 -11.98 -15.84
C GLU A 270 -23.02 -10.64 -16.47
N ALA A 271 -23.06 -9.56 -15.70
CA ALA A 271 -22.67 -8.24 -16.19
C ALA A 271 -21.19 -8.19 -16.53
N LEU A 272 -20.32 -8.78 -15.71
CA LEU A 272 -18.87 -8.79 -15.93
C LEU A 272 -18.46 -9.44 -17.26
N LYS A 273 -19.16 -10.49 -17.70
CA LYS A 273 -18.92 -11.13 -19.01
C LYS A 273 -19.12 -10.19 -20.21
N ASN A 274 -19.84 -9.09 -20.00
CA ASN A 274 -20.23 -8.14 -21.04
C ASN A 274 -19.50 -6.79 -20.91
N ILE A 275 -18.55 -6.67 -19.97
CA ILE A 275 -17.70 -5.49 -19.85
C ILE A 275 -16.62 -5.53 -20.93
N PRO A 276 -16.45 -4.47 -21.74
CA PRO A 276 -15.39 -4.42 -22.74
C PRO A 276 -14.00 -4.42 -22.10
N SER A 277 -13.08 -5.19 -22.68
CA SER A 277 -11.70 -5.29 -22.21
C SER A 277 -10.85 -4.08 -22.61
N ASN A 278 -9.87 -3.73 -21.77
CA ASN A 278 -8.76 -2.81 -22.03
C ASN A 278 -9.18 -1.42 -22.51
N ARG A 279 -10.20 -0.83 -21.87
CA ARG A 279 -10.66 0.52 -22.20
C ARG A 279 -9.73 1.58 -21.59
N ASN A 280 -9.53 2.65 -22.35
CA ASN A 280 -8.88 3.89 -21.87
C ASN A 280 -9.87 4.90 -21.27
N GLN A 281 -11.17 4.59 -21.33
CA GLN A 281 -12.24 5.43 -20.80
C GLN A 281 -12.95 4.69 -19.68
N THR A 282 -13.38 5.42 -18.66
CA THR A 282 -14.15 4.88 -17.56
C THR A 282 -15.40 4.15 -18.07
N TYR A 283 -15.61 2.93 -17.59
CA TYR A 283 -16.84 2.17 -17.79
C TYR A 283 -17.56 2.03 -16.46
N VAL A 284 -18.81 2.47 -16.36
CA VAL A 284 -19.54 2.56 -15.10
C VAL A 284 -20.52 1.39 -14.96
N LEU A 285 -20.23 0.51 -14.00
CA LEU A 285 -21.11 -0.55 -13.52
C LEU A 285 -21.85 -0.08 -12.27
N HIS A 286 -23.15 0.14 -12.40
CA HIS A 286 -24.03 0.44 -11.26
C HIS A 286 -24.68 -0.84 -10.74
N ILE A 287 -24.49 -1.14 -9.47
CA ILE A 287 -25.05 -2.30 -8.78
C ILE A 287 -26.08 -1.77 -7.77
N LYS A 288 -27.36 -1.93 -8.10
CA LYS A 288 -28.45 -1.48 -7.24
C LYS A 288 -28.45 -2.21 -5.89
N GLN A 289 -29.18 -1.67 -4.93
CA GLN A 289 -29.31 -2.24 -3.59
C GLN A 289 -29.70 -3.73 -3.62
N GLY A 290 -29.08 -4.49 -2.73
CA GLY A 290 -29.23 -5.93 -2.62
C GLY A 290 -27.99 -6.60 -2.02
N ILE A 291 -28.19 -7.81 -1.50
CA ILE A 291 -27.11 -8.68 -1.03
C ILE A 291 -26.79 -9.68 -2.14
N TYR A 292 -25.65 -9.55 -2.80
CA TYR A 292 -25.18 -10.38 -3.89
C TYR A 292 -24.24 -11.46 -3.35
N ASN A 293 -24.76 -12.67 -3.12
CA ASN A 293 -23.96 -13.82 -2.69
C ASN A 293 -23.27 -14.44 -3.92
N GLU A 294 -22.14 -13.85 -4.30
CA GLU A 294 -21.37 -14.18 -5.48
C GLU A 294 -19.88 -13.97 -5.18
N LYS A 295 -19.03 -14.91 -5.64
CA LYS A 295 -17.61 -14.63 -5.77
C LYS A 295 -17.40 -13.82 -7.05
N VAL A 296 -16.73 -12.68 -6.94
CA VAL A 296 -16.61 -11.70 -8.04
C VAL A 296 -15.14 -11.43 -8.33
N GLU A 297 -14.74 -11.62 -9.58
CA GLU A 297 -13.37 -11.32 -10.04
C GLU A 297 -13.41 -10.25 -11.13
N PHE A 298 -12.91 -9.05 -10.81
CA PHE A 298 -12.68 -7.99 -11.77
C PHE A 298 -11.30 -8.20 -12.39
N THR A 299 -11.28 -8.89 -13.53
CA THR A 299 -10.04 -9.38 -14.18
C THR A 299 -9.13 -8.24 -14.64
N SER A 300 -7.85 -8.56 -14.89
CA SER A 300 -6.86 -7.57 -15.37
C SER A 300 -7.23 -6.89 -16.69
N SER A 301 -8.09 -7.52 -17.49
CA SER A 301 -8.63 -6.93 -18.71
C SER A 301 -9.68 -5.84 -18.46
N MET A 302 -10.25 -5.72 -17.26
CA MET A 302 -11.29 -4.74 -16.92
C MET A 302 -10.67 -3.43 -16.40
N THR A 303 -9.82 -2.80 -17.20
CA THR A 303 -9.18 -1.52 -16.84
C THR A 303 -10.18 -0.37 -16.85
N ASN A 304 -9.96 0.65 -16.00
CA ASN A 304 -10.83 1.84 -15.89
C ASN A 304 -12.30 1.50 -15.56
N LEU A 305 -12.54 0.42 -14.80
CA LEU A 305 -13.88 0.06 -14.35
C LEU A 305 -14.25 0.83 -13.07
N MET A 306 -15.38 1.55 -13.11
CA MET A 306 -15.99 2.17 -11.93
C MET A 306 -17.22 1.38 -11.50
N VAL A 307 -17.20 0.82 -10.30
CA VAL A 307 -18.31 0.13 -9.65
C VAL A 307 -18.97 1.06 -8.65
N ILE A 308 -20.27 1.30 -8.78
CA ILE A 308 -21.04 2.16 -7.89
C ILE A 308 -22.19 1.37 -7.30
N GLY A 309 -22.36 1.41 -5.99
CA GLY A 309 -23.55 0.89 -5.29
C GLY A 309 -24.56 1.97 -4.92
N ASP A 310 -25.71 1.56 -4.36
CA ASP A 310 -26.73 2.47 -3.81
C ASP A 310 -26.43 2.93 -2.37
N GLY A 311 -25.25 2.55 -1.84
CA GLY A 311 -24.80 2.80 -0.47
C GLY A 311 -24.06 1.58 0.09
N PRO A 312 -23.02 1.78 0.92
CA PRO A 312 -22.16 0.69 1.37
C PRO A 312 -22.84 -0.34 2.27
N THR A 313 -23.97 0.02 2.88
CA THR A 313 -24.82 -0.89 3.67
C THR A 313 -26.00 -1.47 2.87
N LYS A 314 -26.30 -0.91 1.69
CA LYS A 314 -27.45 -1.28 0.85
C LYS A 314 -27.08 -2.22 -0.29
N THR A 315 -25.95 -1.97 -0.95
CA THR A 315 -25.39 -2.85 -1.97
C THR A 315 -24.21 -3.60 -1.37
N ARG A 316 -24.32 -4.93 -1.21
CA ARG A 316 -23.26 -5.76 -0.62
C ARG A 316 -22.95 -6.96 -1.47
N ILE A 317 -21.67 -7.20 -1.76
CA ILE A 317 -21.16 -8.45 -2.33
C ILE A 317 -20.69 -9.31 -1.16
N THR A 318 -21.22 -10.54 -1.03
CA THR A 318 -20.93 -11.43 0.09
C THR A 318 -20.51 -12.83 -0.39
N GLY A 319 -19.67 -13.48 0.40
CA GLY A 319 -19.20 -14.85 0.22
C GLY A 319 -18.74 -15.42 1.56
N ASN A 320 -18.28 -16.67 1.59
CA ASN A 320 -17.86 -17.35 2.83
C ASN A 320 -16.73 -18.38 2.63
N GLN A 321 -15.96 -18.26 1.53
CA GLN A 321 -14.78 -19.10 1.32
C GLN A 321 -13.74 -18.79 2.39
N ASN A 322 -13.05 -19.82 2.88
CA ASN A 322 -12.14 -19.70 4.02
C ASN A 322 -11.05 -20.77 3.98
N PHE A 323 -9.99 -20.52 4.75
CA PHE A 323 -8.82 -21.38 4.84
C PHE A 323 -9.07 -22.69 5.56
N LYS A 324 -9.83 -22.67 6.66
CA LYS A 324 -10.11 -23.87 7.46
C LYS A 324 -10.76 -24.99 6.65
N ASP A 325 -11.67 -24.63 5.75
CA ASP A 325 -12.40 -25.57 4.90
C ASP A 325 -11.59 -25.98 3.63
N GLY A 326 -10.31 -25.59 3.52
CA GLY A 326 -9.39 -26.10 2.51
C GLY A 326 -9.03 -25.14 1.37
N THR A 327 -9.55 -23.92 1.35
CA THR A 327 -9.24 -22.92 0.30
C THR A 327 -8.03 -22.07 0.70
N PRO A 328 -6.91 -22.05 -0.04
CA PRO A 328 -5.77 -21.19 0.26
C PRO A 328 -6.20 -19.71 0.39
N THR A 329 -5.62 -18.97 1.35
CA THR A 329 -6.04 -17.61 1.72
C THR A 329 -6.24 -16.69 0.53
N TYR A 330 -5.31 -16.68 -0.43
CA TYR A 330 -5.39 -15.87 -1.65
C TYR A 330 -6.69 -16.08 -2.45
N LEU A 331 -7.20 -17.31 -2.46
CA LEU A 331 -8.40 -17.72 -3.18
C LEU A 331 -9.69 -17.52 -2.36
N THR A 332 -9.62 -17.22 -1.07
CA THR A 332 -10.80 -17.02 -0.22
C THR A 332 -11.55 -15.70 -0.49
N ALA A 333 -10.94 -14.78 -1.24
CA ALA A 333 -11.49 -13.46 -1.54
C ALA A 333 -12.90 -13.54 -2.13
N THR A 334 -13.86 -12.87 -1.48
CA THR A 334 -15.22 -12.70 -2.01
C THR A 334 -15.20 -11.82 -3.27
N ALA A 335 -14.49 -10.69 -3.21
CA ALA A 335 -14.20 -9.86 -4.37
C ALA A 335 -12.69 -9.77 -4.60
N ALA A 336 -12.25 -10.00 -5.84
CA ALA A 336 -10.86 -9.82 -6.26
C ALA A 336 -10.77 -8.80 -7.38
N VAL A 337 -9.98 -7.75 -7.18
CA VAL A 337 -9.76 -6.66 -8.14
C VAL A 337 -8.37 -6.78 -8.75
N MET A 338 -8.28 -6.90 -10.07
CA MET A 338 -7.01 -7.06 -10.80
C MET A 338 -6.87 -6.09 -11.98
N GLY A 339 -7.93 -5.37 -12.35
CA GLY A 339 -7.91 -4.37 -13.44
C GLY A 339 -7.43 -3.00 -12.96
N ASP A 340 -6.37 -2.47 -13.56
CA ASP A 340 -5.80 -1.16 -13.21
C ASP A 340 -6.83 -0.02 -13.37
N TYR A 341 -6.65 1.05 -12.59
CA TYR A 341 -7.55 2.22 -12.52
C TYR A 341 -8.98 1.88 -12.09
N PHE A 342 -9.15 0.83 -11.29
CA PHE A 342 -10.44 0.43 -10.74
C PHE A 342 -10.93 1.42 -9.67
N ILE A 343 -12.22 1.76 -9.69
CA ILE A 343 -12.86 2.59 -8.67
C ILE A 343 -14.07 1.84 -8.10
N ALA A 344 -14.16 1.69 -6.79
CA ALA A 344 -15.40 1.29 -6.11
C ALA A 344 -15.94 2.46 -5.27
N LYS A 345 -17.25 2.69 -5.35
CA LYS A 345 -17.94 3.75 -4.63
C LYS A 345 -19.27 3.24 -4.06
N ASP A 346 -19.55 3.61 -2.81
CA ASP A 346 -20.86 3.38 -2.17
C ASP A 346 -21.29 1.89 -2.15
N ILE A 347 -20.36 0.97 -1.90
CA ILE A 347 -20.60 -0.49 -1.94
C ILE A 347 -19.91 -1.24 -0.79
N GLY A 348 -20.52 -2.33 -0.33
CA GLY A 348 -19.98 -3.22 0.69
C GLY A 348 -19.39 -4.51 0.10
N PHE A 349 -18.28 -4.98 0.67
CA PHE A 349 -17.65 -6.28 0.41
C PHE A 349 -17.57 -7.06 1.72
N GLU A 350 -18.06 -8.30 1.73
CA GLU A 350 -18.13 -9.12 2.95
C GLU A 350 -17.61 -10.52 2.73
N ASN A 351 -16.81 -11.01 3.69
CA ASN A 351 -16.66 -12.45 3.91
C ASN A 351 -17.34 -12.84 5.22
N SER A 352 -18.41 -13.62 5.10
CA SER A 352 -19.31 -14.03 6.18
C SER A 352 -18.91 -15.36 6.85
N ALA A 353 -17.71 -15.89 6.58
CA ALA A 353 -17.26 -17.19 7.09
C ALA A 353 -17.24 -17.28 8.62
N GLY A 354 -16.94 -16.19 9.34
CA GLY A 354 -16.85 -16.18 10.80
C GLY A 354 -15.44 -16.38 11.35
N PRO A 355 -15.17 -16.03 12.62
CA PRO A 355 -13.84 -16.10 13.21
C PRO A 355 -13.35 -17.55 13.45
N GLU A 356 -14.28 -18.51 13.54
CA GLU A 356 -13.99 -19.95 13.65
C GLU A 356 -13.43 -20.58 12.37
N LYS A 357 -13.47 -19.86 11.25
CA LYS A 357 -13.02 -20.31 9.93
C LYS A 357 -11.61 -19.83 9.55
N HIS A 358 -10.92 -19.15 10.47
CA HIS A 358 -9.59 -18.60 10.25
C HIS A 358 -9.57 -17.62 9.05
N GLN A 359 -8.51 -17.63 8.23
CA GLN A 359 -8.32 -16.67 7.14
C GLN A 359 -9.50 -16.70 6.14
N ALA A 360 -10.14 -15.55 5.91
CA ALA A 360 -11.29 -15.43 5.03
C ALA A 360 -11.41 -13.99 4.46
N VAL A 361 -10.92 -13.81 3.23
CA VAL A 361 -10.77 -12.47 2.63
C VAL A 361 -12.11 -11.95 2.08
N ALA A 362 -12.47 -10.72 2.43
CA ALA A 362 -13.63 -10.02 1.86
C ALA A 362 -13.27 -9.35 0.54
N LEU A 363 -12.17 -8.60 0.53
CA LEU A 363 -11.68 -7.89 -0.64
C LEU A 363 -10.17 -8.12 -0.81
N ARG A 364 -9.76 -8.54 -2.01
CA ARG A 364 -8.36 -8.60 -2.43
C ARG A 364 -8.12 -7.65 -3.61
N VAL A 365 -7.10 -6.82 -3.51
CA VAL A 365 -6.79 -5.80 -4.53
C VAL A 365 -5.37 -5.98 -5.03
N ALA A 366 -5.25 -6.30 -6.32
CA ALA A 366 -4.01 -6.46 -7.08
C ALA A 366 -4.11 -5.66 -8.38
N ALA A 367 -4.51 -4.39 -8.27
CA ALA A 367 -4.74 -3.45 -9.36
C ALA A 367 -4.09 -2.10 -9.04
N ASP A 368 -3.29 -1.58 -9.96
CA ASP A 368 -2.56 -0.33 -9.79
C ASP A 368 -3.51 0.87 -9.94
N LYS A 369 -3.26 1.90 -9.13
CA LYS A 369 -4.05 3.14 -9.08
C LYS A 369 -5.55 2.87 -8.82
N SER A 370 -5.84 1.97 -7.89
CA SER A 370 -7.22 1.65 -7.50
C SER A 370 -7.74 2.59 -6.39
N ILE A 371 -9.03 2.93 -6.44
CA ILE A 371 -9.70 3.81 -5.47
C ILE A 371 -10.92 3.13 -4.87
N PHE A 372 -11.07 3.24 -3.55
CA PHE A 372 -12.27 2.82 -2.82
C PHE A 372 -12.79 4.02 -2.03
N TYR A 373 -14.02 4.45 -2.32
CA TYR A 373 -14.64 5.62 -1.67
C TYR A 373 -15.96 5.23 -1.02
N ASN A 374 -16.12 5.55 0.27
CA ASN A 374 -17.33 5.23 1.03
C ASN A 374 -17.72 3.75 0.88
N CYS A 375 -16.75 2.84 1.07
CA CYS A 375 -16.95 1.40 0.99
C CYS A 375 -16.93 0.77 2.40
N HIS A 376 -17.72 -0.28 2.60
CA HIS A 376 -17.62 -1.12 3.79
C HIS A 376 -16.93 -2.44 3.43
N ILE A 377 -15.93 -2.85 4.20
CA ILE A 377 -15.17 -4.08 3.96
C ILE A 377 -15.22 -4.88 5.27
N ASP A 378 -16.08 -5.89 5.31
CA ASP A 378 -16.46 -6.60 6.53
C ASP A 378 -15.94 -8.05 6.51
N GLY A 379 -15.25 -8.44 7.58
CA GLY A 379 -14.80 -9.81 7.79
C GLY A 379 -14.41 -10.07 9.24
N TYR A 380 -13.52 -11.05 9.44
CA TYR A 380 -12.86 -11.35 10.71
C TYR A 380 -11.35 -11.39 10.49
N GLN A 381 -10.76 -12.59 10.38
CA GLN A 381 -9.34 -12.74 10.07
C GLN A 381 -9.09 -12.52 8.57
N ASP A 382 -8.06 -11.74 8.25
CA ASP A 382 -7.60 -11.44 6.88
C ASP A 382 -8.66 -10.73 6.00
N THR A 383 -9.37 -9.74 6.56
CA THR A 383 -10.51 -9.09 5.89
C THR A 383 -10.16 -8.38 4.57
N LEU A 384 -9.16 -7.50 4.58
CA LEU A 384 -8.72 -6.72 3.43
C LEU A 384 -7.28 -7.08 3.05
N CYS A 385 -7.14 -7.70 1.87
CA CYS A 385 -5.85 -7.99 1.27
C CYS A 385 -5.47 -6.89 0.26
N VAL A 386 -4.69 -5.91 0.70
CA VAL A 386 -4.02 -4.92 -0.16
C VAL A 386 -2.79 -5.56 -0.79
N HIS A 387 -3.05 -6.47 -1.74
CA HIS A 387 -2.07 -7.44 -2.24
C HIS A 387 -0.84 -6.78 -2.87
N THR A 388 -1.02 -5.94 -3.89
CA THR A 388 0.09 -5.27 -4.60
C THR A 388 -0.33 -3.91 -5.20
N TYR A 389 0.65 -3.11 -5.63
CA TYR A 389 0.52 -1.81 -6.31
C TYR A 389 -0.07 -0.66 -5.49
N ARG A 390 -0.32 0.49 -6.13
CA ARG A 390 -0.85 1.71 -5.50
C ARG A 390 -2.36 1.64 -5.32
N GLN A 391 -2.80 1.92 -4.10
CA GLN A 391 -4.22 1.84 -3.71
C GLN A 391 -4.58 3.00 -2.79
N PHE A 392 -5.75 3.60 -3.00
CA PHE A 392 -6.26 4.70 -2.20
C PHE A 392 -7.65 4.40 -1.63
N TYR A 393 -7.80 4.51 -0.32
CA TYR A 393 -9.05 4.26 0.39
C TYR A 393 -9.49 5.55 1.08
N ARG A 394 -10.72 5.99 0.84
CA ARG A 394 -11.25 7.24 1.36
C ARG A 394 -12.63 7.04 1.98
N ASP A 395 -12.79 7.49 3.22
CA ASP A 395 -14.07 7.43 3.94
C ASP A 395 -14.64 5.99 4.04
N CYS A 396 -13.77 4.97 4.08
CA CYS A 396 -14.15 3.56 4.16
C CYS A 396 -14.27 3.07 5.61
N VAL A 397 -15.05 2.02 5.82
CA VAL A 397 -15.07 1.28 7.10
C VAL A 397 -14.56 -0.13 6.87
N ILE A 398 -13.52 -0.53 7.59
CA ILE A 398 -12.92 -1.85 7.53
C ILE A 398 -13.08 -2.53 8.89
N ARG A 399 -13.70 -3.71 8.92
CA ARG A 399 -13.98 -4.46 10.16
C ARG A 399 -13.31 -5.82 10.17
N GLY A 400 -12.62 -6.15 11.25
CA GLY A 400 -12.04 -7.50 11.41
C GLY A 400 -11.43 -7.76 12.77
N THR A 401 -10.65 -8.84 12.88
CA THR A 401 -10.05 -9.33 14.13
C THR A 401 -8.54 -9.45 14.02
N ILE A 402 -8.05 -10.51 13.39
CA ILE A 402 -6.63 -10.84 13.22
C ILE A 402 -6.18 -10.41 11.83
N ASP A 403 -5.07 -9.68 11.75
CA ASP A 403 -4.41 -9.26 10.50
C ASP A 403 -5.36 -8.67 9.46
N PHE A 404 -6.37 -7.93 9.90
CA PHE A 404 -7.53 -7.67 9.04
C PHE A 404 -7.28 -6.64 7.93
N VAL A 405 -6.14 -5.93 7.97
CA VAL A 405 -5.55 -5.23 6.82
C VAL A 405 -4.13 -5.74 6.59
N PHE A 406 -3.91 -6.45 5.49
CA PHE A 406 -2.64 -7.13 5.22
C PHE A 406 -2.28 -7.12 3.73
N GLY A 407 -1.02 -7.43 3.41
CA GLY A 407 -0.51 -7.44 2.03
C GLY A 407 0.73 -6.58 1.84
N ASP A 408 1.15 -6.43 0.59
CA ASP A 408 2.37 -5.67 0.21
C ASP A 408 2.09 -4.60 -0.85
N GLY A 409 0.86 -4.08 -0.91
CA GLY A 409 0.56 -2.88 -1.68
C GLY A 409 1.18 -1.60 -1.09
N ALA A 410 1.31 -0.57 -1.93
CA ALA A 410 1.46 0.81 -1.48
C ALA A 410 0.05 1.38 -1.27
N ALA A 411 -0.44 1.37 -0.03
CA ALA A 411 -1.83 1.72 0.28
C ALA A 411 -1.92 2.90 1.25
N VAL A 412 -2.71 3.92 0.88
CA VAL A 412 -3.05 5.04 1.78
C VAL A 412 -4.55 5.00 2.10
N PHE A 413 -4.85 5.07 3.39
CA PHE A 413 -6.20 5.17 3.94
C PHE A 413 -6.40 6.57 4.50
N GLN A 414 -7.38 7.30 4.00
CA GLN A 414 -7.73 8.64 4.47
C GLN A 414 -9.14 8.70 5.04
N ASN A 415 -9.24 9.18 6.28
CA ASN A 415 -10.52 9.33 6.97
C ASN A 415 -11.32 8.01 7.04
N CYS A 416 -10.61 6.88 7.10
CA CYS A 416 -11.23 5.56 7.23
C CYS A 416 -11.44 5.20 8.71
N THR A 417 -12.40 4.32 8.97
CA THR A 417 -12.60 3.71 10.29
C THR A 417 -12.14 2.25 10.25
N LEU A 418 -11.19 1.90 11.12
CA LEU A 418 -10.75 0.54 11.39
C LEU A 418 -11.45 0.06 12.67
N ALA A 419 -12.48 -0.77 12.51
CA ALA A 419 -13.32 -1.21 13.61
C ALA A 419 -12.97 -2.66 14.01
N VAL A 420 -12.41 -2.81 15.21
CA VAL A 420 -11.96 -4.10 15.74
C VAL A 420 -13.15 -4.86 16.31
N ARG A 421 -13.40 -6.06 15.80
CA ARG A 421 -14.51 -6.94 16.20
C ARG A 421 -14.10 -7.89 17.31
N LYS A 422 -15.11 -8.48 17.97
CA LYS A 422 -14.91 -9.59 18.91
C LYS A 422 -14.25 -10.80 18.22
N PRO A 423 -13.05 -11.24 18.65
CA PRO A 423 -12.42 -12.47 18.15
C PRO A 423 -12.97 -13.71 18.89
N LEU A 424 -12.39 -14.89 18.62
CA LEU A 424 -12.61 -16.03 19.49
C LEU A 424 -11.92 -15.83 20.85
N LYS A 425 -12.35 -16.60 21.85
CA LYS A 425 -11.70 -16.65 23.15
C LYS A 425 -10.21 -16.95 23.00
N GLU A 426 -9.37 -16.31 23.82
CA GLU A 426 -7.89 -16.46 23.83
C GLU A 426 -7.15 -15.93 22.60
N GLN A 427 -7.85 -15.40 21.59
CA GLN A 427 -7.21 -14.71 20.48
C GLN A 427 -6.89 -13.25 20.83
N HIS A 428 -5.91 -12.70 20.12
CA HIS A 428 -5.62 -11.26 20.10
C HIS A 428 -6.11 -10.68 18.78
N CYS A 429 -6.49 -9.40 18.79
CA CYS A 429 -6.77 -8.69 17.55
C CYS A 429 -5.53 -7.93 17.06
N ILE A 430 -5.32 -7.94 15.76
CA ILE A 430 -4.20 -7.28 15.11
C ILE A 430 -4.76 -6.48 13.95
N VAL A 431 -4.58 -5.16 13.96
CA VAL A 431 -5.12 -4.29 12.92
C VAL A 431 -4.39 -4.49 11.59
N THR A 432 -3.05 -4.58 11.62
CA THR A 432 -2.25 -4.64 10.39
C THR A 432 -1.21 -5.77 10.38
N ALA A 433 -0.99 -6.34 9.19
CA ALA A 433 0.08 -7.31 8.95
C ALA A 433 0.73 -7.04 7.58
N GLN A 434 1.64 -6.06 7.51
CA GLN A 434 2.25 -5.65 6.26
C GLN A 434 3.36 -6.63 5.82
N GLY A 435 3.36 -6.98 4.53
CA GLY A 435 4.11 -8.11 3.96
C GLY A 435 5.31 -7.76 3.08
N ARG A 436 5.99 -6.61 3.30
CA ARG A 436 7.17 -6.24 2.51
C ARG A 436 8.36 -7.16 2.76
N THR A 437 8.91 -7.75 1.71
CA THR A 437 10.03 -8.73 1.78
C THR A 437 11.37 -8.16 1.30
N ASP A 438 11.36 -7.04 0.58
CA ASP A 438 12.57 -6.39 0.11
C ASP A 438 12.60 -4.89 0.47
N ALA A 439 13.75 -4.44 1.00
CA ALA A 439 13.97 -3.07 1.43
C ALA A 439 13.74 -2.02 0.33
N ARG A 440 13.89 -2.39 -0.95
CA ARG A 440 13.72 -1.46 -2.09
C ARG A 440 12.30 -1.39 -2.64
N GLN A 441 11.37 -2.18 -2.12
CA GLN A 441 9.96 -2.08 -2.50
C GLN A 441 9.37 -0.76 -1.94
N PRO A 442 8.78 0.11 -2.79
CA PRO A 442 8.11 1.34 -2.37
C PRO A 442 6.70 1.07 -1.79
N THR A 443 6.53 -0.02 -1.04
CA THR A 443 5.25 -0.52 -0.55
C THR A 443 5.10 -0.31 0.95
N GLY A 444 3.88 -0.39 1.46
CA GLY A 444 3.58 -0.12 2.86
C GLY A 444 2.14 0.33 3.09
N LEU A 445 1.72 0.28 4.35
CA LEU A 445 0.39 0.73 4.76
C LEU A 445 0.48 2.08 5.46
N VAL A 446 -0.25 3.07 4.96
CA VAL A 446 -0.34 4.40 5.56
C VAL A 446 -1.78 4.68 5.98
N PHE A 447 -2.00 4.88 7.27
CA PHE A 447 -3.29 5.29 7.83
C PHE A 447 -3.19 6.75 8.23
N GLN A 448 -3.87 7.61 7.49
CA GLN A 448 -3.82 9.06 7.66
C GLN A 448 -5.20 9.59 8.06
N ASN A 449 -5.26 10.27 9.20
CA ASN A 449 -6.51 10.78 9.77
C ASN A 449 -7.62 9.72 9.86
N CYS A 450 -7.25 8.49 10.19
CA CYS A 450 -8.18 7.39 10.39
C CYS A 450 -8.62 7.31 11.85
N SER A 451 -9.63 6.48 12.13
CA SER A 451 -10.08 6.14 13.49
C SER A 451 -9.93 4.66 13.73
N ILE A 452 -9.18 4.26 14.76
CA ILE A 452 -9.05 2.87 15.21
C ILE A 452 -9.92 2.73 16.46
N VAL A 453 -11.01 1.97 16.33
CA VAL A 453 -12.10 1.93 17.32
C VAL A 453 -12.52 0.49 17.62
N ALA A 454 -13.19 0.30 18.75
CA ALA A 454 -13.89 -0.94 19.05
C ALA A 454 -15.23 -0.98 18.30
N ASP A 455 -15.50 -2.07 17.59
CA ASP A 455 -16.85 -2.38 17.13
C ASP A 455 -17.75 -2.67 18.34
N SER A 456 -19.07 -2.47 18.21
CA SER A 456 -20.00 -2.71 19.33
C SER A 456 -19.89 -4.12 19.91
N SER A 457 -19.60 -5.12 19.06
CA SER A 457 -19.36 -6.51 19.48
C SER A 457 -18.14 -6.68 20.39
N TYR A 458 -17.12 -5.83 20.25
CA TYR A 458 -15.86 -5.92 21.00
C TYR A 458 -15.98 -5.40 22.43
N ASN A 459 -16.93 -4.49 22.70
CA ASN A 459 -17.11 -3.89 24.03
C ASN A 459 -17.31 -4.93 25.14
N GLU A 460 -17.91 -6.09 24.81
CA GLU A 460 -18.10 -7.20 25.72
C GLU A 460 -16.79 -7.84 26.22
N VAL A 461 -15.71 -7.71 25.45
CA VAL A 461 -14.42 -8.42 25.67
C VAL A 461 -13.23 -7.48 25.81
N LYS A 462 -13.46 -6.16 25.86
CA LYS A 462 -12.42 -5.12 25.85
C LYS A 462 -11.39 -5.24 26.98
N GLY A 463 -11.77 -5.81 28.12
CA GLY A 463 -10.86 -6.06 29.26
C GLY A 463 -10.09 -7.38 29.19
N GLU A 464 -10.46 -8.29 28.29
CA GLU A 464 -9.90 -9.65 28.19
C GLU A 464 -9.03 -9.84 26.94
N VAL A 465 -9.42 -9.18 25.84
CA VAL A 465 -8.77 -9.32 24.54
C VAL A 465 -7.71 -8.24 24.38
N LYS A 466 -6.48 -8.65 24.10
CA LYS A 466 -5.41 -7.72 23.71
C LYS A 466 -5.55 -7.33 22.24
N THR A 467 -5.32 -6.06 21.92
CA THR A 467 -5.34 -5.55 20.54
C THR A 467 -4.12 -4.70 20.24
N TYR A 468 -3.55 -4.90 19.05
CA TYR A 468 -2.32 -4.23 18.61
C TYR A 468 -2.51 -3.56 17.25
N LEU A 469 -1.75 -2.50 17.02
CA LEU A 469 -1.69 -1.75 15.75
C LEU A 469 -1.22 -2.63 14.60
N GLY A 470 -0.29 -3.55 14.86
CA GLY A 470 0.18 -4.47 13.84
C GLY A 470 1.27 -5.42 14.29
N ARG A 471 1.68 -6.29 13.36
CA ARG A 471 2.83 -7.19 13.48
C ARG A 471 3.51 -7.45 12.13
N PRO A 472 4.83 -7.75 12.13
CA PRO A 472 5.59 -7.84 10.88
C PRO A 472 5.44 -9.20 10.19
N TRP A 473 4.49 -9.31 9.26
CA TRP A 473 4.29 -10.55 8.49
C TRP A 473 5.54 -10.96 7.71
N LYS A 474 6.30 -9.99 7.18
CA LYS A 474 7.55 -10.20 6.44
C LYS A 474 8.68 -9.28 6.92
N GLU A 475 9.90 -9.59 6.52
CA GLU A 475 11.15 -9.06 7.10
C GLU A 475 11.24 -7.52 7.12
N TYR A 476 10.75 -6.84 6.09
CA TYR A 476 10.84 -5.37 5.95
C TYR A 476 9.50 -4.68 6.16
N SER A 477 8.60 -5.30 6.94
CA SER A 477 7.23 -4.84 7.19
C SER A 477 7.17 -3.33 7.45
N ARG A 478 6.28 -2.60 6.76
CA ARG A 478 6.18 -1.14 6.86
C ARG A 478 4.76 -0.63 7.07
N THR A 479 4.54 0.03 8.20
CA THR A 479 3.23 0.58 8.58
C THR A 479 3.39 1.95 9.24
N ILE A 480 2.61 2.91 8.76
CA ILE A 480 2.62 4.30 9.20
C ILE A 480 1.22 4.64 9.68
N ILE A 481 1.09 5.08 10.92
CA ILE A 481 -0.18 5.56 11.49
C ILE A 481 0.01 7.02 11.88
N MET A 482 -0.64 7.92 11.16
CA MET A 482 -0.45 9.35 11.37
C MET A 482 -1.75 10.13 11.39
N GLU A 483 -1.76 11.19 12.19
CA GLU A 483 -2.89 12.10 12.35
C GLU A 483 -4.19 11.40 12.73
N SER A 484 -4.11 10.18 13.29
CA SER A 484 -5.25 9.28 13.47
C SER A 484 -5.72 9.28 14.93
N SER A 485 -7.01 8.97 15.14
CA SER A 485 -7.56 8.72 16.47
C SER A 485 -7.40 7.25 16.83
N ILE A 486 -6.82 6.96 17.99
CA ILE A 486 -6.57 5.62 18.50
C ILE A 486 -7.28 5.49 19.85
N ASP A 487 -8.30 4.64 19.91
CA ASP A 487 -9.03 4.35 21.15
C ASP A 487 -8.21 3.48 22.12
N ASP A 488 -8.67 3.39 23.36
CA ASP A 488 -8.03 2.65 24.48
C ASP A 488 -8.05 1.11 24.35
N LEU A 489 -8.59 0.54 23.27
CA LEU A 489 -8.46 -0.91 23.01
C LEU A 489 -7.03 -1.33 22.65
N ILE A 490 -6.23 -0.40 22.12
CA ILE A 490 -4.85 -0.66 21.73
C ILE A 490 -3.98 -0.75 22.98
N GLN A 491 -3.24 -1.86 23.10
CA GLN A 491 -2.33 -2.07 24.22
C GLN A 491 -1.20 -1.02 24.25
N PRO A 492 -0.68 -0.65 25.43
CA PRO A 492 0.39 0.34 25.56
C PRO A 492 1.65 0.02 24.73
N GLU A 493 1.97 -1.26 24.57
CA GLU A 493 3.06 -1.77 23.72
C GLU A 493 2.89 -1.38 22.24
N GLY A 494 1.63 -1.21 21.79
CA GLY A 494 1.22 -0.79 20.45
C GLY A 494 1.38 -1.87 19.39
N TRP A 495 2.55 -2.48 19.30
CA TRP A 495 2.92 -3.47 18.28
C TRP A 495 3.27 -4.81 18.93
N VAL A 496 3.07 -5.92 18.20
CA VAL A 496 3.36 -7.28 18.72
C VAL A 496 4.25 -8.06 17.75
N GLU A 497 5.10 -8.95 18.28
CA GLU A 497 6.02 -9.74 17.48
C GLU A 497 5.25 -10.72 16.56
N TRP A 498 5.78 -10.97 15.36
CA TRP A 498 5.31 -12.08 14.53
C TRP A 498 5.82 -13.42 15.07
N ASN A 499 7.13 -13.51 15.28
CA ASN A 499 7.79 -14.68 15.86
C ASN A 499 9.13 -14.28 16.50
N LYS A 500 9.21 -14.31 17.83
CA LYS A 500 10.41 -13.98 18.60
C LYS A 500 11.02 -12.65 18.11
N THR A 501 12.25 -12.69 17.59
CA THR A 501 13.00 -11.50 17.15
C THR A 501 12.94 -11.26 15.65
N PHE A 502 12.10 -12.00 14.91
CA PHE A 502 11.97 -11.82 13.46
C PHE A 502 11.55 -10.39 13.11
N ALA A 503 12.20 -9.81 12.10
CA ALA A 503 11.94 -8.48 11.54
C ALA A 503 12.11 -7.26 12.48
N LEU A 504 12.31 -7.44 13.79
CA LEU A 504 12.27 -6.34 14.77
C LEU A 504 13.31 -5.23 14.50
N ASN A 505 14.41 -5.55 13.81
CA ASN A 505 15.45 -4.60 13.45
C ASN A 505 15.28 -3.97 12.06
N THR A 506 14.54 -4.63 11.17
CA THR A 506 14.43 -4.31 9.73
C THR A 506 13.08 -3.75 9.33
N LEU A 507 12.03 -3.98 10.13
CA LEU A 507 10.72 -3.38 9.94
C LEU A 507 10.78 -1.84 10.06
N PHE A 508 9.76 -1.17 9.57
CA PHE A 508 9.59 0.28 9.65
C PHE A 508 8.19 0.62 10.14
N TYR A 509 8.03 0.80 11.45
CA TYR A 509 6.78 1.24 12.06
C TYR A 509 6.90 2.63 12.63
N THR A 510 5.92 3.49 12.39
CA THR A 510 5.94 4.85 12.94
C THR A 510 4.54 5.36 13.27
N GLU A 511 4.47 6.17 14.32
CA GLU A 511 3.27 6.84 14.80
C GLU A 511 3.52 8.35 14.88
N PHE A 512 2.75 9.15 14.14
CA PHE A 512 2.97 10.60 14.05
C PHE A 512 1.69 11.41 14.29
N ASN A 513 1.70 12.31 15.27
CA ASN A 513 0.60 13.24 15.56
C ASN A 513 -0.77 12.53 15.77
N ASN A 514 -0.76 11.34 16.38
CA ASN A 514 -1.97 10.59 16.70
C ASN A 514 -2.63 11.14 17.98
N ARG A 515 -3.96 11.05 18.04
CA ARG A 515 -4.81 11.49 19.16
C ARG A 515 -5.60 10.31 19.74
N GLY A 516 -6.26 10.53 20.88
CA GLY A 516 -7.07 9.51 21.54
C GLY A 516 -6.35 8.83 22.69
N SER A 517 -7.10 8.07 23.50
CA SER A 517 -6.59 7.45 24.73
C SER A 517 -5.55 6.36 24.49
N GLY A 518 -5.56 5.69 23.33
CA GLY A 518 -4.58 4.68 22.94
C GLY A 518 -3.34 5.22 22.23
N SER A 519 -3.22 6.53 22.02
CA SER A 519 -2.12 7.11 21.22
C SER A 519 -0.83 7.39 21.99
N SER A 520 -0.81 7.16 23.31
CA SER A 520 0.38 7.39 24.14
C SER A 520 1.53 6.48 23.71
N LYS A 521 2.70 7.06 23.42
CA LYS A 521 3.90 6.32 22.98
C LYS A 521 4.84 5.88 24.11
N LYS A 522 4.52 6.20 25.37
CA LYS A 522 5.42 6.02 26.52
C LYS A 522 5.91 4.58 26.69
N GLU A 523 4.99 3.63 26.56
CA GLU A 523 5.21 2.19 26.80
C GLU A 523 5.32 1.37 25.52
N ARG A 524 5.41 2.04 24.35
CA ARG A 524 5.62 1.34 23.09
C ARG A 524 6.90 0.52 23.13
N VAL A 525 6.85 -0.64 22.46
CA VAL A 525 8.00 -1.52 22.27
C VAL A 525 9.22 -0.74 21.76
N LYS A 526 10.43 -1.14 22.20
CA LYS A 526 11.69 -0.43 21.90
C LYS A 526 12.49 -1.08 20.76
N TRP A 527 11.80 -1.69 19.80
CA TRP A 527 12.46 -2.34 18.67
C TRP A 527 13.12 -1.30 17.76
N GLN A 528 14.29 -1.63 17.19
CA GLN A 528 15.01 -0.71 16.30
C GLN A 528 14.19 -0.31 15.07
N GLY A 529 13.27 -1.18 14.61
CA GLY A 529 12.37 -0.89 13.49
C GLY A 529 11.19 0.05 13.83
N VAL A 530 10.90 0.29 15.11
CA VAL A 530 9.91 1.31 15.52
C VAL A 530 10.62 2.66 15.54
N LYS A 531 10.22 3.55 14.63
CA LYS A 531 10.90 4.82 14.34
C LYS A 531 10.11 6.02 14.83
N GLU A 532 10.82 6.94 15.45
CA GLU A 532 10.36 8.30 15.72
C GLU A 532 10.90 9.24 14.65
N LEU A 533 10.02 9.86 13.87
CA LEU A 533 10.37 10.64 12.68
C LEU A 533 10.09 12.13 12.86
N GLN A 534 10.95 12.94 12.26
CA GLN A 534 10.73 14.37 12.08
C GLN A 534 9.75 14.64 10.91
N ILE A 535 9.18 15.85 10.87
CA ILE A 535 8.16 16.26 9.88
C ILE A 535 8.66 16.05 8.44
N ASN A 536 9.89 16.47 8.14
CA ASN A 536 10.52 16.33 6.82
C ASN A 536 10.66 14.85 6.39
N ARG A 537 10.79 13.93 7.34
CA ARG A 537 10.90 12.49 7.07
C ARG A 537 9.54 11.84 6.91
N VAL A 538 8.57 12.20 7.74
CA VAL A 538 7.24 11.58 7.70
C VAL A 538 6.40 12.10 6.53
N GLN A 539 6.67 13.30 6.01
CA GLN A 539 5.97 13.88 4.87
C GLN A 539 6.01 12.99 3.60
N ARG A 540 7.06 12.18 3.41
CA ARG A 540 7.13 11.22 2.29
C ARG A 540 6.04 10.14 2.29
N PHE A 541 5.37 9.97 3.43
CA PHE A 541 4.25 9.05 3.56
C PHE A 541 2.89 9.72 3.32
N THR A 542 2.81 11.03 3.02
CA THR A 542 1.55 11.66 2.63
C THR A 542 1.09 11.14 1.27
N ALA A 543 -0.21 11.24 1.00
CA ALA A 543 -0.81 10.62 -0.18
C ALA A 543 -0.20 11.12 -1.50
N SER A 544 0.21 12.40 -1.58
CA SER A 544 0.87 12.94 -2.77
C SER A 544 2.25 12.34 -3.03
N GLN A 545 3.05 12.12 -1.99
CA GLN A 545 4.42 11.65 -2.13
C GLN A 545 4.50 10.12 -2.21
N PHE A 546 3.76 9.42 -1.34
CA PHE A 546 3.83 7.96 -1.25
C PHE A 546 3.17 7.24 -2.42
N LEU A 547 2.03 7.74 -2.90
CA LEU A 547 1.29 7.13 -4.00
C LEU A 547 1.48 7.84 -5.33
N ASP A 548 2.27 8.91 -5.36
CA ASP A 548 2.26 9.84 -6.47
C ASP A 548 0.82 10.32 -6.78
N GLY A 549 0.06 10.59 -5.71
CA GLY A 549 -1.39 10.70 -5.73
C GLY A 549 -1.92 11.85 -6.59
N ASP A 550 -1.17 12.95 -6.68
CA ASP A 550 -1.54 14.15 -7.43
C ASP A 550 -1.70 13.87 -8.93
N ALA A 551 -1.00 12.86 -9.45
CA ALA A 551 -1.02 12.51 -10.86
C ALA A 551 -2.30 11.78 -11.30
N TRP A 552 -3.02 11.12 -10.37
CA TRP A 552 -4.10 10.19 -10.75
C TRP A 552 -5.37 10.24 -9.89
N ILE A 553 -5.33 10.74 -8.65
CA ILE A 553 -6.51 10.79 -7.77
C ILE A 553 -7.43 12.00 -8.09
N PRO A 554 -6.93 13.25 -8.23
CA PRO A 554 -7.80 14.42 -8.38
C PRO A 554 -8.72 14.38 -9.62
N SER A 555 -8.26 13.72 -10.70
CA SER A 555 -9.02 13.59 -11.96
C SER A 555 -10.30 12.76 -11.80
N THR A 556 -10.40 11.94 -10.75
CA THR A 556 -11.56 11.10 -10.46
C THR A 556 -12.69 11.85 -9.75
N GLY A 557 -12.40 13.02 -9.18
CA GLY A 557 -13.35 13.79 -8.37
C GLY A 557 -13.60 13.23 -6.96
N ILE A 558 -12.90 12.17 -6.55
CA ILE A 558 -12.94 11.63 -5.18
C ILE A 558 -12.18 12.58 -4.23
N PRO A 559 -12.71 12.87 -3.03
CA PRO A 559 -12.01 13.68 -2.03
C PRO A 559 -10.62 13.13 -1.70
N TYR A 560 -9.64 14.03 -1.67
CA TYR A 560 -8.24 13.68 -1.54
C TYR A 560 -7.48 14.81 -0.84
N THR A 561 -6.65 14.46 0.15
CA THR A 561 -5.77 15.40 0.84
C THR A 561 -4.32 15.07 0.49
N PRO A 562 -3.58 15.94 -0.22
CA PRO A 562 -2.23 15.60 -0.69
C PRO A 562 -1.19 15.49 0.44
N GLY A 563 -1.25 16.40 1.40
CA GLY A 563 -0.33 16.51 2.53
C GLY A 563 -0.95 16.10 3.86
N PHE A 564 -0.51 16.71 4.95
CA PHE A 564 -1.08 16.54 6.30
C PHE A 564 -2.52 17.10 6.40
N PHE A 565 -3.36 16.45 7.22
CA PHE A 565 -4.71 16.93 7.56
C PHE A 565 -4.69 18.02 8.63
N LEU A 566 -3.78 17.88 9.59
CA LEU A 566 -3.61 18.74 10.73
C LEU A 566 -2.36 19.59 10.50
N SER A 567 -2.33 20.77 11.13
CA SER A 567 -1.07 21.51 11.20
C SER A 567 -0.03 20.66 11.93
N PRO A 568 1.16 20.41 11.33
CA PRO A 568 2.18 19.61 11.99
C PRO A 568 2.57 20.24 13.34
N PRO A 569 2.78 19.44 14.39
CA PRO A 569 3.25 19.95 15.67
C PRO A 569 4.63 20.60 15.49
N GLN A 570 4.95 21.61 16.32
CA GLN A 570 6.31 22.13 16.35
C GLN A 570 7.29 21.03 16.77
N GLN A 571 8.51 21.10 16.24
CA GLN A 571 9.54 20.12 16.57
C GLN A 571 9.85 20.16 18.07
N ASP A 572 9.68 19.01 18.72
CA ASP A 572 9.93 18.89 20.15
C ASP A 572 11.39 18.49 20.37
N THR A 573 12.16 19.42 20.95
CA THR A 573 13.59 19.21 21.25
C THR A 573 13.84 18.18 22.35
N SER A 574 12.81 17.78 23.11
CA SER A 574 12.91 16.74 24.12
C SER A 574 12.72 15.32 23.58
N VAL A 575 12.27 15.18 22.33
CA VAL A 575 12.06 13.89 21.67
C VAL A 575 13.35 13.41 21.01
N GLU A 576 13.79 12.21 21.35
CA GLU A 576 14.88 11.53 20.66
C GLU A 576 14.37 10.95 19.34
N TYR A 577 14.69 11.61 18.23
CA TYR A 577 14.36 11.15 16.89
C TYR A 577 15.29 10.01 16.46
N SER A 578 14.74 9.02 15.76
CA SER A 578 15.53 7.90 15.23
C SER A 578 16.59 8.41 14.25
N PRO A 579 17.78 7.77 14.18
CA PRO A 579 18.81 8.16 13.22
C PRO A 579 18.30 8.06 11.78
N VAL A 580 18.93 8.84 10.91
CA VAL A 580 18.71 8.78 9.47
C VAL A 580 19.59 7.67 8.90
N ASP A 581 18.99 6.74 8.17
CA ASP A 581 19.70 5.71 7.42
C ASP A 581 19.72 6.09 5.94
N ASP A 582 20.90 6.09 5.32
CA ASP A 582 21.09 6.47 3.91
C ASP A 582 20.35 5.54 2.94
N GLU A 583 20.06 4.29 3.35
CA GLU A 583 19.30 3.34 2.56
C GLU A 583 17.78 3.61 2.61
N GLU A 584 17.29 4.33 3.64
CA GLU A 584 15.86 4.54 3.92
C GLU A 584 15.12 5.35 2.85
N TYR A 585 15.84 6.16 2.06
CA TYR A 585 15.23 7.01 1.02
C TYR A 585 15.29 6.40 -0.38
N LYS A 586 16.01 5.29 -0.55
CA LYS A 586 16.24 4.75 -1.89
C LYS A 586 14.99 4.11 -2.48
N ASP A 587 14.06 3.64 -1.65
CA ASP A 587 12.82 2.99 -2.11
C ASP A 587 11.73 3.99 -2.56
N LEU A 588 11.51 5.09 -1.85
CA LEU A 588 10.51 6.11 -2.22
C LEU A 588 11.10 7.24 -3.09
N GLY A 589 12.43 7.28 -3.24
CA GLY A 589 13.13 8.37 -3.92
C GLY A 589 13.35 9.57 -2.98
N SER A 590 14.37 10.37 -3.26
CA SER A 590 14.63 11.58 -2.49
C SER A 590 13.56 12.64 -2.80
N VAL A 591 12.83 13.05 -1.79
CA VAL A 591 12.10 14.32 -1.79
C VAL A 591 13.15 15.41 -1.60
N ASP A 592 13.09 16.48 -2.39
CA ASP A 592 13.99 17.63 -2.30
C ASP A 592 14.33 17.98 -0.85
N PRO A 593 15.60 18.27 -0.51
CA PRO A 593 15.96 18.79 0.80
C PRO A 593 15.46 20.24 0.90
N VAL A 594 14.17 20.44 1.14
CA VAL A 594 13.64 21.73 1.54
C VAL A 594 13.56 21.75 3.07
N ALA A 595 14.31 22.70 3.62
CA ALA A 595 14.50 23.05 5.02
C ALA A 595 15.42 22.12 5.83
N ALA A 596 16.73 22.21 5.56
CA ALA A 596 17.68 22.20 6.66
C ALA A 596 17.33 23.35 7.64
N PRO A 597 17.40 23.15 8.96
CA PRO A 597 17.19 24.22 9.91
C PRO A 597 18.21 25.31 9.66
N VAL A 598 17.74 26.56 9.66
CA VAL A 598 18.56 27.77 9.61
C VAL A 598 19.72 27.60 10.59
N ALA A 599 20.94 27.60 10.07
CA ALA A 599 22.14 27.56 10.89
C ALA A 599 22.04 28.64 11.96
N ALA A 600 22.31 28.26 13.21
CA ALA A 600 22.44 29.20 14.31
C ALA A 600 23.35 30.37 13.88
N PRO A 601 23.02 31.62 14.22
CA PRO A 601 23.87 32.75 13.85
C PRO A 601 25.25 32.52 14.46
N VAL A 602 26.24 32.39 13.58
CA VAL A 602 27.64 32.32 13.94
C VAL A 602 27.98 33.57 14.74
N ALA A 603 28.44 33.38 15.98
CA ALA A 603 28.93 34.44 16.83
C ALA A 603 30.04 35.21 16.09
N ALA A 604 29.88 36.53 15.98
CA ALA A 604 30.89 37.41 15.44
C ALA A 604 32.19 37.33 16.28
N PRO A 605 33.37 37.37 15.66
CA PRO A 605 34.63 37.29 16.38
C PRO A 605 34.86 38.55 17.22
N ALA A 606 35.40 38.33 18.42
CA ALA A 606 35.76 39.36 19.37
C ALA A 606 36.85 40.30 18.81
N GLU A 607 36.57 41.59 18.80
CA GLU A 607 37.60 42.63 18.80
C GLU A 607 37.71 43.24 20.21
N SER A 608 38.94 43.52 20.60
CA SER A 608 39.36 44.13 21.88
C SER A 608 40.06 45.47 21.59
N PRO A 609 40.45 46.27 22.60
CA PRO A 609 39.59 47.20 23.33
C PRO A 609 40.08 48.66 23.21
N ARG A 610 39.21 49.67 23.37
CA ARG A 610 39.65 51.06 23.69
C ARG A 610 38.66 51.82 24.60
N GLU A 611 39.17 52.12 25.79
CA GLU A 611 39.04 53.28 26.68
C GLU A 611 37.77 54.18 26.71
N SER A 612 37.12 54.12 27.88
CA SER A 612 36.83 55.20 28.85
C SER A 612 35.82 56.33 28.57
N SER A 613 35.14 56.68 29.68
CA SER A 613 34.30 57.85 30.01
C SER A 613 32.81 57.73 29.68
N ALA A 614 31.84 58.18 30.49
CA ALA A 614 31.71 58.57 31.89
C ALA A 614 30.18 58.75 32.15
N GLU A 615 29.75 58.65 33.42
CA GLU A 615 28.57 59.27 34.07
C GLU A 615 27.11 58.97 33.61
N ALA A 616 26.42 58.12 34.41
CA ALA A 616 25.25 58.34 35.30
C ALA A 616 24.17 59.44 35.00
N PRO A 617 23.02 59.50 35.73
CA PRO A 617 21.99 58.47 36.03
C PRO A 617 20.52 59.02 35.92
N THR A 618 19.54 58.24 36.42
CA THR A 618 18.14 58.59 36.83
C THR A 618 17.06 58.54 35.73
N THR A 619 15.83 58.08 35.96
CA THR A 619 14.96 58.05 37.16
C THR A 619 13.94 56.91 37.08
N GLU A 620 13.61 56.33 38.24
CA GLU A 620 12.46 55.47 38.52
C GLU A 620 11.11 56.19 38.33
N LEU A 621 10.04 55.41 38.13
CA LEU A 621 8.79 55.59 38.87
C LEU A 621 8.02 54.27 38.97
N VAL A 622 7.83 53.83 40.21
CA VAL A 622 7.10 52.65 40.70
C VAL A 622 5.87 53.14 41.44
N VAL A 623 4.69 52.56 41.20
CA VAL A 623 3.54 52.36 42.14
C VAL A 623 2.70 51.22 41.49
N VAL A 624 2.52 49.98 41.96
CA VAL A 624 2.20 49.28 43.25
C VAL A 624 0.69 49.23 43.60
N GLU A 625 0.16 47.99 43.45
CA GLU A 625 -0.87 47.23 44.21
C GLU A 625 -2.34 47.73 44.35
N ALA A 626 -3.38 46.99 43.91
CA ALA A 626 -4.03 45.75 44.44
C ALA A 626 -5.27 46.09 45.36
N PRO A 627 -6.14 45.16 45.82
CA PRO A 627 -6.96 44.14 45.12
C PRO A 627 -8.40 43.93 45.70
N GLN A 628 -9.11 42.91 45.17
CA GLN A 628 -10.21 42.06 45.73
C GLN A 628 -11.63 42.59 46.06
N SER A 629 -12.67 41.80 45.68
CA SER A 629 -13.73 41.30 46.60
C SER A 629 -14.70 40.28 45.95
N GLU A 630 -15.23 39.38 46.79
CA GLU A 630 -16.03 38.15 46.56
C GLU A 630 -17.57 38.33 46.44
N SER A 631 -18.25 37.36 45.77
CA SER A 631 -19.56 36.64 45.99
C SER A 631 -20.83 37.35 46.59
N PRO A 632 -22.08 36.77 46.72
CA PRO A 632 -22.61 35.40 46.45
C PRO A 632 -24.11 35.23 45.94
N VAL A 633 -24.52 33.96 45.64
CA VAL A 633 -25.81 33.21 45.94
C VAL A 633 -27.20 33.56 45.31
N ASN A 634 -27.87 32.60 44.62
CA ASN A 634 -29.04 31.75 45.04
C ASN A 634 -29.95 31.21 43.89
N SER A 635 -30.51 30.00 44.07
CA SER A 635 -31.60 29.33 43.27
C SER A 635 -33.00 29.67 43.83
N PRO A 636 -34.14 29.28 43.19
CA PRO A 636 -34.73 27.92 43.31
C PRO A 636 -35.56 27.41 42.10
N ALA A 637 -36.08 26.17 42.25
CA ALA A 637 -36.84 25.35 41.30
C ALA A 637 -38.38 25.50 41.40
N GLU A 638 -39.12 25.08 40.36
CA GLU A 638 -40.51 24.54 40.46
C GLU A 638 -40.99 23.85 39.15
N SER A 639 -41.66 22.71 39.31
CA SER A 639 -42.58 21.96 38.41
C SER A 639 -43.85 21.69 39.25
N PRO A 640 -45.09 21.45 38.71
CA PRO A 640 -45.50 20.18 38.07
C PRO A 640 -46.66 20.28 37.04
N GLU A 641 -47.00 19.19 36.32
CA GLU A 641 -48.32 18.50 36.19
C GLU A 641 -48.61 18.31 34.67
N GLU A 642 -49.31 17.32 34.11
CA GLU A 642 -49.87 16.01 34.49
C GLU A 642 -50.31 15.31 33.17
N SER A 643 -50.49 13.98 33.21
CA SER A 643 -50.83 13.03 32.13
C SER A 643 -52.30 13.11 31.63
N PRO A 644 -52.78 12.30 30.65
CA PRO A 644 -53.08 10.86 30.87
C PRO A 644 -52.89 9.91 29.67
N ALA A 645 -53.02 8.62 29.99
CA ALA A 645 -52.79 7.41 29.22
C ALA A 645 -54.05 6.82 28.54
N ALA A 646 -53.85 5.84 27.64
CA ALA A 646 -54.67 4.63 27.39
C ALA A 646 -53.86 3.68 26.48
N ASP A 647 -53.43 2.50 26.96
CA ASP A 647 -54.03 1.15 26.75
C ASP A 647 -53.88 0.64 25.30
N SER A 648 -53.60 -0.62 24.96
CA SER A 648 -53.23 -1.91 25.57
C SER A 648 -53.06 -2.84 24.34
N GLU A 649 -52.17 -3.82 24.28
CA GLU A 649 -52.54 -5.24 24.40
C GLU A 649 -51.29 -6.13 24.31
N GLU A 650 -51.26 -7.11 25.22
CA GLU A 650 -50.33 -8.23 25.32
C GLU A 650 -50.61 -9.30 24.24
N TYR A 651 -49.57 -10.03 23.85
CA TYR A 651 -49.70 -11.46 23.59
C TYR A 651 -48.42 -12.18 24.04
N GLN A 652 -48.49 -12.83 25.20
CA GLN A 652 -47.59 -13.91 25.59
C GLN A 652 -48.09 -15.22 24.97
N THR A 653 -47.17 -16.02 24.42
CA THR A 653 -47.28 -17.48 24.45
C THR A 653 -45.89 -18.09 24.60
N ASP A 654 -45.69 -18.74 25.75
CA ASP A 654 -44.68 -19.78 25.98
C ASP A 654 -44.77 -20.89 24.93
N THR A 655 -43.65 -21.45 24.49
CA THR A 655 -43.27 -22.87 24.77
C THR A 655 -41.96 -23.30 24.10
N GLN A 656 -41.06 -23.80 24.94
CA GLN A 656 -40.16 -24.97 24.78
C GLN A 656 -39.34 -25.20 23.50
N ALA A 657 -38.01 -25.23 23.72
CA ALA A 657 -37.02 -25.92 22.89
C ALA A 657 -37.26 -27.44 22.81
N PRO A 658 -36.75 -28.08 21.74
CA PRO A 658 -35.77 -29.16 21.96
C PRO A 658 -34.60 -29.15 20.97
N SER A 659 -33.43 -29.60 21.42
CA SER A 659 -32.33 -30.14 20.61
C SER A 659 -32.30 -31.68 20.75
N PRO A 660 -31.40 -32.41 20.07
CA PRO A 660 -31.34 -32.66 18.64
C PRO A 660 -31.55 -34.17 18.34
N ALA A 661 -32.03 -34.52 17.14
CA ALA A 661 -32.16 -35.91 16.71
C ALA A 661 -31.25 -36.20 15.51
N GLU A 662 -30.42 -37.24 15.67
CA GLU A 662 -29.66 -37.97 14.67
C GLU A 662 -30.55 -38.53 13.56
N SER A 663 -30.00 -38.73 12.35
CA SER A 663 -30.34 -39.78 11.34
C SER A 663 -29.52 -39.57 10.04
N PRO A 664 -29.35 -40.56 9.14
CA PRO A 664 -28.36 -41.63 9.24
C PRO A 664 -27.49 -41.77 7.96
N ALA A 665 -26.55 -42.71 8.01
CA ALA A 665 -25.74 -43.19 6.90
C ALA A 665 -26.54 -44.02 5.86
N GLY A 666 -26.01 -44.07 4.64
CA GLY A 666 -26.39 -44.96 3.53
C GLY A 666 -26.49 -44.19 2.20
N GLU A 667 -26.04 -44.63 1.05
CA GLU A 667 -25.33 -45.84 0.64
C GLU A 667 -24.74 -45.57 -0.76
N VAL A 668 -23.62 -46.20 -1.05
CA VAL A 668 -22.88 -46.16 -2.31
C VAL A 668 -23.60 -47.02 -3.35
N TRP A 669 -23.85 -46.50 -4.55
CA TRP A 669 -24.14 -47.32 -5.73
C TRP A 669 -23.08 -47.11 -6.80
N LEU A 670 -22.26 -48.16 -6.96
CA LEU A 670 -21.42 -48.46 -8.09
C LEU A 670 -22.29 -48.67 -9.34
N ASN A 671 -21.85 -48.17 -10.49
CA ASN A 671 -22.31 -48.65 -11.78
C ASN A 671 -21.08 -48.94 -12.66
N THR A 672 -20.83 -50.23 -12.90
CA THR A 672 -19.85 -50.78 -13.84
C THR A 672 -20.52 -51.89 -14.64
N SER A 673 -20.61 -51.70 -15.96
CA SER A 673 -20.78 -52.69 -17.05
C SER A 673 -21.20 -51.89 -18.31
N ASP A 674 -20.77 -52.13 -19.54
CA ASP A 674 -20.01 -53.22 -20.16
C ASP A 674 -19.30 -52.72 -21.44
N GLU A 675 -18.29 -53.48 -21.83
CA GLU A 675 -17.57 -53.50 -23.11
C GLU A 675 -18.48 -53.82 -24.31
N SER A 676 -18.12 -53.36 -25.52
CA SER A 676 -17.75 -54.24 -26.67
C SER A 676 -17.61 -53.48 -28.01
N ASP A 677 -16.54 -53.84 -28.73
CA ASP A 677 -16.31 -53.89 -30.18
C ASP A 677 -16.47 -52.58 -31.00
N GLY A 678 -15.50 -52.10 -31.79
CA GLY A 678 -14.46 -52.79 -32.55
C GLY A 678 -14.85 -52.78 -34.04
N SER A 679 -14.14 -52.01 -34.89
CA SER A 679 -13.90 -52.30 -36.33
C SER A 679 -13.19 -51.15 -37.06
N SER A 680 -12.08 -51.52 -37.73
CA SER A 680 -11.32 -50.87 -38.82
C SER A 680 -10.22 -49.86 -38.45
#